data_AF-A0A965YL89-F1
#
_entry.id   AF-A0A965YL89-F1
#
_cell.length_a   1.000
_cell.length_b   1.000
_cell.length_c   1.000
_cell.angle_alpha   90.00
_cell.angle_beta   90.00
_cell.angle_gamma   90.00
#
_symmetry.space_group_name_H-M   'P 1'
#
loop_
_entity.id
_entity.type
_entity.pdbx_description
1 polymer ?
#
loop_
_entity_poly.entity_id
_entity_poly.type
_entity_poly.pdbx_seq_one_letter_code
_entity_poly.pdbx_strand_id
1 'polypeptide(L)'
;MINMKKGFLKRALALVVCAAVSVTSMPATAFAEGMESAETLDIETQEETVQTYESVEPTTESETESETDTEPVESEEPTETVESKETTTESIEEDTEPPVEITEKTGQIKVSWTDESDLSQRRFDEEHPEAFLTIYADGEKMEVQPEMELESSVPEETEEAQIYTYNIKKLPVMQEDGVTPITYTVKEEAPAGYEKTLEEVKLVAGDDETKLEGEKTFENTLPAYQVSGSISWKTTSEDAVHPEMEAYFAKQFIIVRQGDGEKYETYKIDYAQDDEDSEKWNYSVKGLFTTSADGSQAFYRIQPTAVEGFLPKTEGIDINGDTAAAEFIYSESQSNSDTPMLFAAGRAATAVPSAYEDKPINIFWLDNTDAHPAVTLEAKFTIGENTYTYNKENALTYLGITEDKYKDFVKQQGTGTYDAYLLNVPTKVAVGEAPAVDVTWELNQTATAGTNYLKPEYKETQDGYSNVWINREKDNSSFIVDVKDGITDRDVEAFAAEIHLWGKVGANTIDFGPLSGLTNKVLNSTDYPVEYDKAGAANGDGTYTVRLKNLPEFNDDKVEIVYYLQATGDKLIEDKDNGDYYKPSYDNKNSTNFGSNITECHDGGSLILTIMGKTDYSATKVWLDDGSVERPDSTLYLWRYTIEGVGSSYKEAAQVTDAANNNISISVGKASNIVPCKLENLDKYDPEGYLYRYLTLESLSGTNAGIYEQVHLQSYTEYPEKSGTVTDIVEQDRNDDPGDRSIYDDGIIANRITGQTTVAWKKIWKAAHYQDDLSNIEVTLGLQQREKSTTARADAAWTDTTTTQKIDNFIAENLIQGGSVSVSQYSELGIPLEYQWVEKEIKENGVAVDIGTDGRFELSHNKAPENLSKNGKTMSITHRP
;
A
#
# COMPACT_ATOMS: atom_id res chain seq x y z
N MET A 1 27.02 22.33 38.77
CA MET A 1 27.18 22.09 40.23
C MET A 1 25.85 22.37 40.93
N ILE A 2 25.50 21.63 42.00
CA ILE A 2 24.72 22.06 43.20
C ILE A 2 23.54 23.05 42.93
N ASN A 3 22.24 22.75 43.10
CA ASN A 3 21.62 21.97 44.19
C ASN A 3 20.17 21.44 43.90
N MET A 4 19.98 20.16 44.19
CA MET A 4 18.83 19.45 44.79
C MET A 4 17.44 20.10 45.07
N LYS A 5 16.42 19.38 44.55
CA LYS A 5 15.26 18.73 45.24
C LYS A 5 14.04 19.54 45.78
N LYS A 6 12.88 19.19 45.20
CA LYS A 6 11.70 18.44 45.75
C LYS A 6 11.01 17.82 44.49
N GLY A 7 10.56 16.56 44.34
CA GLY A 7 9.99 15.54 45.26
C GLY A 7 8.48 15.77 45.38
N PHE A 8 7.51 14.91 45.00
CA PHE A 8 7.40 13.47 44.64
C PHE A 8 6.22 13.31 43.61
N LEU A 9 5.85 12.18 42.96
CA LEU A 9 5.59 10.80 43.43
C LEU A 9 5.23 9.86 42.22
N LYS A 10 5.45 8.52 42.33
CA LYS A 10 5.03 7.42 41.40
C LYS A 10 5.77 7.38 40.04
N ARG A 11 6.18 6.24 39.47
CA ARG A 11 6.07 4.79 39.82
C ARG A 11 7.28 4.03 39.21
N ALA A 12 7.90 3.07 39.94
CA ALA A 12 8.86 2.09 39.37
C ALA A 12 9.11 0.89 40.32
N LEU A 13 9.63 -0.22 39.75
CA LEU A 13 10.08 -1.50 40.36
C LEU A 13 8.98 -2.43 40.93
N ALA A 14 9.09 -3.77 40.83
CA ALA A 14 10.27 -4.60 41.15
C ALA A 14 10.33 -5.98 40.44
N LEU A 15 11.51 -6.62 40.48
CA LEU A 15 11.74 -7.98 39.98
C LEU A 15 12.69 -8.78 40.93
N VAL A 16 12.17 -9.87 41.52
CA VAL A 16 12.80 -11.10 42.08
C VAL A 16 13.90 -11.02 43.18
N VAL A 17 13.76 -11.84 44.26
CA VAL A 17 14.74 -12.87 44.73
C VAL A 17 14.29 -13.62 46.02
N CYS A 18 14.23 -14.96 45.92
CA CYS A 18 14.45 -16.05 46.91
C CYS A 18 13.59 -16.33 48.20
N ALA A 19 13.12 -17.60 48.25
CA ALA A 19 13.38 -18.63 49.30
C ALA A 19 12.32 -19.04 50.37
N ALA A 20 11.63 -20.15 50.05
CA ALA A 20 11.61 -21.44 50.79
C ALA A 20 10.55 -21.81 51.87
N VAL A 21 10.12 -23.09 51.81
CA VAL A 21 9.40 -23.91 52.83
C VAL A 21 7.89 -23.55 53.00
N SER A 22 6.86 -24.44 53.00
CA SER A 22 6.76 -25.91 53.08
C SER A 22 5.41 -26.49 52.59
N VAL A 23 5.46 -27.73 52.05
CA VAL A 23 4.52 -28.88 52.26
C VAL A 23 3.01 -28.70 52.03
N THR A 24 2.52 -29.21 50.88
CA THR A 24 1.38 -30.15 50.65
C THR A 24 1.13 -30.28 49.13
N SER A 25 0.53 -31.34 48.55
CA SER A 25 0.47 -32.78 48.87
C SER A 25 -0.03 -33.58 47.63
N MET A 26 0.43 -34.83 47.44
CA MET A 26 -0.09 -35.75 46.40
C MET A 26 -1.42 -36.41 46.84
N PRO A 27 -2.21 -37.02 45.91
CA PRO A 27 -1.97 -38.39 45.41
C PRO A 27 -1.96 -38.47 43.86
N ALA A 28 -1.32 -39.39 43.13
CA ALA A 28 -0.80 -40.76 43.35
C ALA A 28 -1.84 -41.90 43.23
N THR A 29 -1.91 -42.56 42.05
CA THR A 29 -2.12 -44.01 41.73
C THR A 29 -2.61 -44.18 40.27
N ALA A 30 -2.34 -45.24 39.49
CA ALA A 30 -1.33 -46.32 39.53
C ALA A 30 -1.38 -47.19 38.22
N PHE A 31 -0.44 -48.15 38.10
CA PHE A 31 -0.27 -49.23 37.09
C PHE A 31 0.37 -48.81 35.74
N ALA A 32 1.56 -49.29 35.30
CA ALA A 32 2.23 -50.61 35.31
C ALA A 32 1.65 -51.56 34.23
N GLU A 33 2.36 -52.34 33.40
CA GLU A 33 3.77 -52.79 33.18
C GLU A 33 4.06 -52.80 31.65
N GLY A 34 5.26 -52.99 31.05
CA GLY A 34 6.65 -53.21 31.53
C GLY A 34 7.51 -53.90 30.44
N MET A 35 8.86 -53.77 30.50
CA MET A 35 9.92 -54.58 29.81
C MET A 35 9.95 -54.53 28.24
N GLU A 36 11.08 -54.70 27.50
CA GLU A 36 12.51 -54.92 27.81
C GLU A 36 13.40 -54.54 26.60
N SER A 37 14.74 -54.48 26.79
CA SER A 37 15.84 -54.37 25.77
C SER A 37 15.78 -53.20 24.75
N ALA A 38 16.72 -52.25 24.65
CA ALA A 38 18.20 -52.28 24.67
C ALA A 38 18.86 -52.90 23.42
N GLU A 39 19.30 -52.04 22.49
CA GLU A 39 20.57 -52.21 21.77
C GLU A 39 21.12 -50.82 21.36
N THR A 40 22.41 -50.77 21.00
CA THR A 40 23.26 -49.56 21.07
C THR A 40 24.09 -49.33 19.81
N LEU A 41 24.49 -48.07 19.58
CA LEU A 41 25.61 -47.66 18.70
C LEU A 41 25.32 -47.83 17.18
N ASP A 42 25.96 -47.12 16.24
CA ASP A 42 27.17 -46.29 16.28
C ASP A 42 27.03 -44.99 15.45
N ILE A 43 27.98 -44.06 15.64
CA ILE A 43 28.25 -42.92 14.74
C ILE A 43 29.45 -43.28 13.88
N GLU A 44 29.39 -43.12 12.56
CA GLU A 44 30.60 -42.81 11.78
C GLU A 44 30.32 -42.05 10.49
N THR A 45 31.39 -41.53 9.90
CA THR A 45 31.44 -40.30 9.08
C THR A 45 31.70 -40.54 7.58
N GLN A 46 31.45 -39.47 6.83
CA GLN A 46 32.28 -38.94 5.72
C GLN A 46 32.02 -39.31 4.24
N GLU A 47 32.30 -38.25 3.47
CA GLU A 47 32.93 -38.16 2.15
C GLU A 47 32.11 -37.91 0.87
N GLU A 48 32.68 -36.98 0.11
CA GLU A 48 32.24 -36.36 -1.14
C GLU A 48 32.20 -37.34 -2.32
N THR A 49 31.57 -36.94 -3.42
CA THR A 49 32.21 -37.10 -4.73
C THR A 49 31.68 -36.10 -5.75
N VAL A 50 32.60 -35.41 -6.42
CA VAL A 50 32.35 -34.53 -7.58
C VAL A 50 32.49 -35.33 -8.87
N GLN A 51 31.61 -35.12 -9.87
CA GLN A 51 31.94 -35.39 -11.27
C GLN A 51 31.39 -34.32 -12.23
N THR A 52 32.31 -33.73 -12.99
CA THR A 52 32.16 -32.78 -14.11
C THR A 52 32.14 -33.50 -15.46
N TYR A 53 31.36 -33.06 -16.45
CA TYR A 53 31.58 -33.20 -17.92
C TYR A 53 30.60 -32.22 -18.63
N GLU A 54 30.79 -31.60 -19.79
CA GLU A 54 31.91 -31.13 -20.61
C GLU A 54 31.27 -30.31 -21.78
N SER A 55 32.00 -29.31 -22.28
CA SER A 55 31.64 -28.32 -23.31
C SER A 55 31.32 -28.86 -24.73
N VAL A 56 30.47 -28.14 -25.48
CA VAL A 56 30.57 -27.96 -26.95
C VAL A 56 30.10 -26.53 -27.35
N GLU A 57 30.88 -25.83 -28.19
CA GLU A 57 30.58 -24.53 -28.82
C GLU A 57 30.49 -24.67 -30.39
N PRO A 58 30.43 -23.60 -31.22
CA PRO A 58 29.31 -22.67 -31.44
C PRO A 58 29.00 -22.46 -32.95
N THR A 59 28.06 -21.57 -33.29
CA THR A 59 28.05 -20.87 -34.61
C THR A 59 27.58 -19.42 -34.50
N THR A 60 28.25 -18.55 -35.25
CA THR A 60 28.20 -17.07 -35.29
C THR A 60 27.25 -16.48 -36.34
N GLU A 61 26.79 -15.24 -36.12
CA GLU A 61 26.60 -14.10 -37.07
C GLU A 61 25.93 -12.97 -36.23
N SER A 62 26.48 -11.79 -35.92
CA SER A 62 27.18 -10.70 -36.64
C SER A 62 26.27 -9.72 -37.41
N GLU A 63 26.31 -8.43 -36.99
CA GLU A 63 26.09 -7.14 -37.70
C GLU A 63 25.46 -6.13 -36.68
N THR A 64 26.07 -5.01 -36.26
CA THR A 64 26.28 -3.69 -36.94
C THR A 64 24.97 -3.05 -37.43
N GLU A 65 24.69 -1.74 -37.31
CA GLU A 65 25.59 -0.55 -37.35
C GLU A 65 24.85 0.75 -36.91
N SER A 66 25.60 1.84 -36.63
CA SER A 66 25.25 3.30 -36.73
C SER A 66 24.00 3.86 -36.00
N GLU A 67 24.08 4.86 -35.09
CA GLU A 67 24.60 6.25 -35.16
C GLU A 67 23.61 7.33 -35.68
N THR A 68 23.83 8.56 -35.18
CA THR A 68 23.36 9.90 -35.62
C THR A 68 21.92 10.34 -35.28
N ASP A 69 21.63 11.63 -35.04
CA ASP A 69 22.39 12.79 -34.51
C ASP A 69 21.38 13.97 -34.34
N THR A 70 21.85 15.10 -33.81
CA THR A 70 21.30 16.48 -33.90
C THR A 70 20.13 16.91 -32.98
N GLU A 71 20.55 17.69 -31.97
CA GLU A 71 19.90 18.89 -31.40
C GLU A 71 19.66 19.99 -32.49
N PRO A 72 19.61 21.32 -32.22
CA PRO A 72 19.34 22.12 -31.01
C PRO A 72 18.08 23.04 -31.21
N VAL A 73 17.78 24.19 -30.57
CA VAL A 73 18.59 25.28 -29.99
C VAL A 73 17.73 26.20 -29.09
N GLU A 74 18.37 26.84 -28.09
CA GLU A 74 18.09 28.20 -27.54
C GLU A 74 16.68 28.52 -26.97
N SER A 75 16.46 29.40 -25.99
CA SER A 75 17.27 30.19 -25.03
C SER A 75 16.25 30.97 -24.13
N GLU A 76 16.54 31.80 -23.13
CA GLU A 76 17.76 32.41 -22.58
C GLU A 76 17.74 32.31 -21.04
N GLU A 77 18.92 32.39 -20.43
CA GLU A 77 19.16 32.85 -19.06
C GLU A 77 18.84 34.40 -18.96
N PRO A 78 19.31 35.25 -18.02
CA PRO A 78 20.24 34.98 -16.92
C PRO A 78 20.08 35.77 -15.59
N THR A 79 20.80 35.28 -14.57
CA THR A 79 21.58 36.06 -13.56
C THR A 79 20.78 37.00 -12.62
N GLU A 80 21.17 37.29 -11.38
CA GLU A 80 22.36 37.07 -10.53
C GLU A 80 21.92 37.51 -9.08
N THR A 81 22.64 37.42 -7.96
CA THR A 81 24.07 37.34 -7.65
C THR A 81 24.23 37.06 -6.13
N VAL A 82 25.26 36.30 -5.70
CA VAL A 82 26.24 36.66 -4.62
C VAL A 82 25.75 36.86 -3.16
N GLU A 83 26.46 36.43 -2.09
CA GLU A 83 27.66 35.59 -1.96
C GLU A 83 27.76 34.96 -0.56
N SER A 84 28.63 33.95 -0.48
CA SER A 84 29.20 33.31 0.70
C SER A 84 30.14 34.22 1.55
N LYS A 85 30.66 33.64 2.66
CA LYS A 85 31.80 34.06 3.54
C LYS A 85 31.45 34.89 4.79
N GLU A 86 32.10 34.73 5.95
CA GLU A 86 33.20 33.81 6.37
C GLU A 86 33.19 33.58 7.92
N THR A 87 33.54 32.36 8.32
CA THR A 87 34.34 31.94 9.50
C THR A 87 34.26 32.59 10.92
N THR A 88 34.09 31.70 11.92
CA THR A 88 34.80 31.57 13.23
C THR A 88 34.32 32.19 14.57
N THR A 89 34.24 31.27 15.56
CA THR A 89 34.55 31.33 17.03
C THR A 89 33.62 31.97 18.07
N GLU A 90 33.13 31.08 18.95
CA GLU A 90 33.06 31.13 20.43
C GLU A 90 32.47 32.35 21.18
N SER A 91 31.23 32.14 21.65
CA SER A 91 30.72 32.38 23.02
C SER A 91 30.79 33.77 23.67
N ILE A 92 29.62 34.30 24.05
CA ILE A 92 29.22 34.59 25.45
C ILE A 92 27.71 34.94 25.52
N GLU A 93 27.03 34.27 26.46
CA GLU A 93 25.77 34.56 27.20
C GLU A 93 24.53 35.20 26.53
N GLU A 94 23.40 34.48 26.71
CA GLU A 94 22.02 34.94 26.95
C GLU A 94 21.45 36.13 26.16
N ASP A 95 20.62 35.80 25.16
CA ASP A 95 19.22 36.23 25.23
C ASP A 95 18.33 35.01 24.92
N THR A 96 17.53 34.57 25.88
CA THR A 96 16.53 33.54 25.63
C THR A 96 15.31 34.22 25.02
N GLU A 97 15.14 34.09 23.70
CA GLU A 97 13.85 34.41 23.10
C GLU A 97 12.75 33.61 23.83
N PRO A 98 11.62 34.26 24.17
CA PRO A 98 10.54 33.57 24.86
C PRO A 98 10.02 32.42 23.99
N PRO A 99 9.52 31.32 24.58
CA PRO A 99 8.86 30.30 23.79
C PRO A 99 7.73 30.94 22.98
N VAL A 100 7.70 30.68 21.68
CA VAL A 100 6.62 31.13 20.81
C VAL A 100 5.31 30.60 21.38
N GLU A 101 4.38 31.48 21.74
CA GLU A 101 3.04 31.09 22.18
C GLU A 101 2.31 30.49 20.98
N ILE A 102 2.39 29.16 20.84
CA ILE A 102 1.59 28.41 19.87
C ILE A 102 0.12 28.68 20.22
N THR A 103 -0.51 29.51 19.41
CA THR A 103 -1.91 29.87 19.58
C THR A 103 -2.75 28.68 19.12
N GLU A 104 -3.31 27.95 20.07
CA GLU A 104 -4.26 26.87 19.78
C GLU A 104 -5.68 27.43 19.57
N LYS A 105 -6.43 26.84 18.64
CA LYS A 105 -7.86 27.09 18.44
C LYS A 105 -8.68 25.79 18.60
N THR A 106 -9.98 25.95 18.80
CA THR A 106 -10.94 24.84 18.73
C THR A 106 -11.56 24.80 17.35
N GLY A 107 -11.49 23.65 16.67
CA GLY A 107 -12.25 23.40 15.44
C GLY A 107 -13.69 23.02 15.74
N GLN A 108 -14.65 23.44 14.92
CA GLN A 108 -16.04 22.99 14.96
C GLN A 108 -16.43 22.46 13.59
N ILE A 109 -16.98 21.25 13.54
CA ILE A 109 -17.51 20.62 12.34
C ILE A 109 -18.94 20.15 12.58
N LYS A 110 -19.83 20.32 11.60
CA LYS A 110 -21.23 19.88 11.66
C LYS A 110 -21.44 18.65 10.78
N VAL A 111 -22.23 17.70 11.29
CA VAL A 111 -22.68 16.49 10.57
C VAL A 111 -24.21 16.42 10.67
N SER A 112 -24.88 16.30 9.53
CA SER A 112 -26.33 16.27 9.36
C SER A 112 -26.78 14.88 8.95
N TRP A 113 -27.75 14.32 9.67
CA TRP A 113 -28.27 12.97 9.45
C TRP A 113 -29.74 12.98 9.03
N THR A 114 -30.04 12.39 7.86
CA THR A 114 -31.39 12.24 7.29
C THR A 114 -31.77 10.75 7.24
N ASP A 115 -32.33 10.23 8.33
CA ASP A 115 -32.51 8.78 8.58
C ASP A 115 -33.73 8.43 9.47
N GLU A 116 -34.79 9.23 9.41
CA GLU A 116 -36.04 9.05 10.20
C GLU A 116 -35.82 9.08 11.73
N SER A 117 -34.91 9.95 12.21
CA SER A 117 -34.53 10.14 13.62
C SER A 117 -33.79 8.93 14.21
N ASP A 118 -32.76 8.47 13.51
CA ASP A 118 -31.98 7.25 13.81
C ASP A 118 -32.85 6.02 14.09
N LEU A 119 -33.93 5.85 13.33
CA LEU A 119 -34.81 4.69 13.49
C LEU A 119 -34.04 3.38 13.24
N SER A 120 -32.98 3.43 12.44
CA SER A 120 -32.12 2.29 12.11
C SER A 120 -31.07 1.93 13.16
N GLN A 121 -30.73 2.85 14.08
CA GLN A 121 -29.63 2.71 15.06
C GLN A 121 -28.29 2.37 14.40
N ARG A 122 -27.97 3.05 13.28
CA ARG A 122 -26.76 2.81 12.47
C ARG A 122 -25.70 3.91 12.58
N ARG A 123 -25.98 4.99 13.29
CA ARG A 123 -24.99 6.04 13.57
C ARG A 123 -23.87 5.47 14.45
N PHE A 124 -22.67 6.03 14.31
CA PHE A 124 -21.58 5.74 15.23
C PHE A 124 -21.87 6.31 16.62
N ASP A 125 -21.24 5.73 17.65
CA ASP A 125 -21.45 6.11 19.04
C ASP A 125 -21.05 7.58 19.30
N GLU A 126 -21.87 8.33 20.05
CA GLU A 126 -21.59 9.72 20.45
C GLU A 126 -20.30 9.84 21.28
N GLU A 127 -19.85 8.73 21.91
CA GLU A 127 -18.57 8.67 22.65
C GLU A 127 -17.32 8.45 21.75
N HIS A 128 -17.48 8.15 20.45
CA HIS A 128 -16.38 7.76 19.54
C HIS A 128 -16.39 8.46 18.16
N PRO A 129 -16.30 9.81 18.07
CA PRO A 129 -16.23 10.54 16.80
C PRO A 129 -15.00 10.17 15.93
N GLU A 130 -13.91 9.68 16.53
CA GLU A 130 -12.73 9.20 15.83
C GLU A 130 -12.97 7.92 15.00
N ALA A 131 -14.12 7.25 15.19
CA ALA A 131 -14.52 6.11 14.36
C ALA A 131 -14.90 6.51 12.93
N PHE A 132 -15.27 7.78 12.70
CA PHE A 132 -15.79 8.24 11.40
C PHE A 132 -15.29 9.61 10.93
N LEU A 133 -14.69 10.43 11.80
CA LEU A 133 -14.04 11.69 11.42
C LEU A 133 -12.51 11.56 11.52
N THR A 134 -11.79 11.97 10.47
CA THR A 134 -10.32 12.02 10.45
C THR A 134 -9.82 13.43 10.11
N ILE A 135 -8.86 13.92 10.89
CA ILE A 135 -8.25 15.24 10.76
C ILE A 135 -6.92 15.16 10.01
N TYR A 136 -6.75 16.08 9.06
CA TYR A 136 -5.57 16.29 8.23
C TYR A 136 -5.06 17.72 8.43
N ALA A 137 -3.73 17.88 8.49
CA ALA A 137 -3.04 19.16 8.59
C ALA A 137 -2.15 19.33 7.34
N ASP A 138 -2.28 20.48 6.67
CA ASP A 138 -1.56 20.84 5.42
C ASP A 138 -1.63 19.78 4.29
N GLY A 139 -2.66 18.93 4.32
CA GLY A 139 -2.91 17.86 3.36
C GLY A 139 -2.48 16.46 3.83
N GLU A 140 -1.72 16.36 4.92
CA GLU A 140 -1.26 15.10 5.50
C GLU A 140 -2.14 14.66 6.68
N LYS A 141 -2.32 13.34 6.86
CA LYS A 141 -3.11 12.80 7.97
C LYS A 141 -2.33 12.99 9.26
N MET A 142 -2.95 13.57 10.30
CA MET A 142 -2.29 13.73 11.59
C MET A 142 -2.01 12.34 12.21
N GLU A 143 -0.73 12.04 12.50
CA GLU A 143 -0.31 10.77 13.14
C GLU A 143 -1.04 10.52 14.47
N VAL A 144 -1.21 11.59 15.25
CA VAL A 144 -2.02 11.59 16.47
C VAL A 144 -3.26 12.44 16.21
N GLN A 145 -4.42 11.80 16.15
CA GLN A 145 -5.69 12.49 15.98
C GLN A 145 -6.01 13.34 17.23
N PRO A 146 -6.48 14.59 17.06
CA PRO A 146 -6.84 15.46 18.18
C PRO A 146 -8.06 14.93 18.93
N GLU A 147 -8.19 15.33 20.20
CA GLU A 147 -9.36 14.98 21.02
C GLU A 147 -10.61 15.65 20.45
N MET A 148 -11.60 14.85 20.06
CA MET A 148 -12.90 15.29 19.55
C MET A 148 -13.98 15.00 20.58
N GLU A 149 -14.92 15.94 20.77
CA GLU A 149 -16.09 15.74 21.62
C GLU A 149 -17.35 16.29 20.96
N LEU A 150 -18.49 15.64 21.19
CA LEU A 150 -19.78 16.18 20.78
C LEU A 150 -20.16 17.42 21.62
N GLU A 151 -20.54 18.52 20.97
CA GLU A 151 -20.88 19.78 21.66
C GLU A 151 -22.19 19.66 22.48
N SER A 152 -23.14 18.87 21.98
CA SER A 152 -24.45 18.64 22.59
C SER A 152 -25.03 17.30 22.12
N SER A 153 -25.47 16.45 23.06
CA SER A 153 -26.27 15.24 22.76
C SER A 153 -27.73 15.54 22.42
N VAL A 154 -28.10 16.81 22.32
CA VAL A 154 -29.34 17.26 21.69
C VAL A 154 -28.97 17.94 20.36
N PRO A 155 -29.32 17.35 19.20
CA PRO A 155 -29.01 17.93 17.90
C PRO A 155 -29.86 19.17 17.61
N GLU A 156 -29.40 19.97 16.64
CA GLU A 156 -30.25 20.94 15.96
C GLU A 156 -31.20 20.17 15.01
N GLU A 157 -32.49 20.11 15.35
CA GLU A 157 -33.49 19.42 14.53
C GLU A 157 -34.11 20.32 13.47
N THR A 158 -34.24 19.78 12.26
CA THR A 158 -35.04 20.32 11.15
C THR A 158 -36.24 19.40 10.87
N GLU A 159 -37.08 19.70 9.88
CA GLU A 159 -38.21 18.80 9.53
C GLU A 159 -37.75 17.43 8.97
N GLU A 160 -36.52 17.33 8.46
CA GLU A 160 -36.03 16.13 7.74
C GLU A 160 -34.68 15.59 8.27
N ALA A 161 -33.90 16.38 9.02
CA ALA A 161 -32.54 16.03 9.45
C ALA A 161 -32.21 16.46 10.90
N GLN A 162 -31.30 15.72 11.54
CA GLN A 162 -30.71 16.02 12.85
C GLN A 162 -29.23 16.40 12.68
N ILE A 163 -28.86 17.61 13.11
CA ILE A 163 -27.50 18.15 12.93
C ILE A 163 -26.75 18.17 14.27
N TYR A 164 -25.57 17.56 14.30
CA TYR A 164 -24.68 17.49 15.45
C TYR A 164 -23.41 18.30 15.19
N THR A 165 -22.93 19.06 16.19
CA THR A 165 -21.65 19.78 16.14
C THR A 165 -20.60 19.05 16.95
N TYR A 166 -19.43 18.80 16.36
CA TYR A 166 -18.27 18.20 17.02
C TYR A 166 -17.18 19.24 17.21
N ASN A 167 -16.61 19.29 18.42
CA ASN A 167 -15.51 20.16 18.82
C ASN A 167 -14.19 19.40 18.73
N ILE A 168 -13.26 19.90 17.91
CA ILE A 168 -11.91 19.39 17.74
C ILE A 168 -10.97 20.24 18.60
N LYS A 169 -10.39 19.67 19.65
CA LYS A 169 -9.61 20.42 20.65
C LYS A 169 -8.17 20.62 20.21
N LYS A 170 -7.60 21.77 20.61
CA LYS A 170 -6.16 22.08 20.55
C LYS A 170 -5.56 21.93 19.15
N LEU A 171 -6.07 22.67 18.18
CA LEU A 171 -5.47 22.78 16.84
C LEU A 171 -4.45 23.94 16.84
N PRO A 172 -3.13 23.68 16.69
CA PRO A 172 -2.14 24.75 16.48
C PRO A 172 -2.45 25.56 15.21
N VAL A 173 -2.39 26.88 15.27
CA VAL A 173 -2.62 27.71 14.06
C VAL A 173 -1.37 27.98 13.23
N MET A 174 -0.17 27.71 13.77
CA MET A 174 1.12 27.83 13.10
C MET A 174 1.91 26.52 13.24
N GLN A 175 2.78 26.25 12.26
CA GLN A 175 3.80 25.19 12.33
C GLN A 175 4.87 25.51 13.39
N GLU A 176 5.80 24.58 13.63
CA GLU A 176 6.89 24.75 14.62
C GLU A 176 7.81 25.95 14.33
N ASP A 177 7.80 26.48 13.09
CA ASP A 177 8.53 27.69 12.69
C ASP A 177 7.92 28.98 13.28
N GLY A 178 6.70 28.92 13.83
CA GLY A 178 5.98 30.04 14.42
C GLY A 178 5.45 31.09 13.42
N VAL A 179 5.56 30.85 12.12
CA VAL A 179 5.21 31.82 11.06
C VAL A 179 4.37 31.25 9.91
N THR A 180 4.42 29.94 9.65
CA THR A 180 3.66 29.28 8.59
C THR A 180 2.30 28.80 9.13
N PRO A 181 1.16 29.30 8.62
CA PRO A 181 -0.15 28.95 9.13
C PRO A 181 -0.62 27.57 8.65
N ILE A 182 -1.13 26.74 9.55
CA ILE A 182 -1.63 25.39 9.25
C ILE A 182 -3.05 25.44 8.66
N THR A 183 -3.27 24.71 7.58
CA THR A 183 -4.58 24.43 6.99
C THR A 183 -5.12 23.09 7.47
N TYR A 184 -6.29 23.07 8.11
CA TYR A 184 -6.96 21.83 8.52
C TYR A 184 -8.07 21.42 7.55
N THR A 185 -8.15 20.11 7.30
CA THR A 185 -9.29 19.46 6.63
C THR A 185 -9.77 18.28 7.46
N VAL A 186 -11.08 18.06 7.47
CA VAL A 186 -11.77 16.93 8.10
C VAL A 186 -12.26 16.02 6.97
N LYS A 187 -12.14 14.70 7.11
CA LYS A 187 -12.75 13.71 6.21
C LYS A 187 -13.72 12.83 6.96
N GLU A 188 -14.75 12.36 6.28
CA GLU A 188 -15.82 11.53 6.87
C GLU A 188 -15.94 10.16 6.19
N GLU A 189 -16.02 9.11 7.00
CA GLU A 189 -16.40 7.75 6.59
C GLU A 189 -17.81 7.42 7.11
N ALA A 190 -18.82 7.51 6.24
CA ALA A 190 -20.22 7.32 6.62
C ALA A 190 -20.56 5.83 6.90
N PRO A 191 -21.55 5.53 7.76
CA PRO A 191 -21.97 4.15 8.05
C PRO A 191 -22.56 3.44 6.83
N ALA A 192 -22.59 2.11 6.87
CA ALA A 192 -23.07 1.27 5.77
C ALA A 192 -24.49 1.64 5.31
N GLY A 193 -24.59 2.05 4.04
CA GLY A 193 -25.84 2.40 3.38
C GLY A 193 -26.22 3.89 3.42
N TYR A 194 -25.44 4.75 4.07
CA TYR A 194 -25.61 6.20 3.97
C TYR A 194 -24.94 6.75 2.69
N GLU A 195 -25.63 7.67 2.03
CA GLU A 195 -25.12 8.48 0.92
C GLU A 195 -24.59 9.81 1.49
N LYS A 196 -23.29 10.07 1.35
CA LYS A 196 -22.62 11.30 1.79
C LYS A 196 -22.49 12.31 0.65
N THR A 197 -22.70 13.60 0.92
CA THR A 197 -22.59 14.66 -0.11
C THR A 197 -21.19 15.26 -0.25
N LEU A 198 -20.30 15.01 0.71
CA LEU A 198 -18.92 15.53 0.76
C LEU A 198 -17.95 14.44 1.25
N GLU A 199 -16.76 14.40 0.66
CA GLU A 199 -15.63 13.58 1.14
C GLU A 199 -14.84 14.28 2.26
N GLU A 200 -14.70 15.60 2.13
CA GLU A 200 -13.88 16.42 3.03
C GLU A 200 -14.43 17.84 3.19
N VAL A 201 -14.15 18.44 4.35
CA VAL A 201 -14.52 19.82 4.71
C VAL A 201 -13.29 20.54 5.26
N LYS A 202 -12.98 21.71 4.71
CA LYS A 202 -11.92 22.59 5.22
C LYS A 202 -12.38 23.38 6.44
N LEU A 203 -11.52 23.50 7.45
CA LEU A 203 -11.74 24.41 8.57
C LEU A 203 -11.21 25.81 8.21
N VAL A 204 -12.04 26.83 8.38
CA VAL A 204 -11.73 28.25 8.13
C VAL A 204 -11.90 29.07 9.40
N ALA A 205 -11.46 30.33 9.42
CA ALA A 205 -11.69 31.20 10.58
C ALA A 205 -13.20 31.49 10.74
N GLY A 206 -13.75 31.19 11.91
CA GLY A 206 -15.14 31.46 12.26
C GLY A 206 -15.40 32.91 12.70
N ASP A 207 -16.63 33.21 13.09
CA ASP A 207 -17.01 34.53 13.66
C ASP A 207 -16.36 34.77 15.03
N ASP A 208 -16.02 33.69 15.75
CA ASP A 208 -15.20 33.73 16.97
C ASP A 208 -13.71 33.59 16.60
N GLU A 209 -12.91 34.63 16.86
CA GLU A 209 -11.47 34.62 16.59
C GLU A 209 -10.71 33.48 17.30
N THR A 210 -11.29 32.85 18.34
CA THR A 210 -10.72 31.69 19.04
C THR A 210 -11.04 30.32 18.41
N LYS A 211 -11.88 30.30 17.36
CA LYS A 211 -12.35 29.08 16.71
C LYS A 211 -11.92 28.96 15.24
N LEU A 212 -11.97 27.73 14.75
CA LEU A 212 -12.07 27.40 13.33
C LEU A 212 -13.42 26.71 13.10
N GLU A 213 -14.09 27.00 12.00
CA GLU A 213 -15.40 26.44 11.65
C GLU A 213 -15.30 25.75 10.29
N GLY A 214 -15.97 24.60 10.13
CA GLY A 214 -16.07 23.93 8.83
C GLY A 214 -16.79 24.81 7.81
N GLU A 215 -16.20 24.97 6.62
CA GLU A 215 -16.81 25.79 5.54
C GLU A 215 -18.16 25.25 5.04
N LYS A 216 -18.47 23.99 5.37
CA LYS A 216 -19.69 23.25 5.03
C LYS A 216 -20.06 22.30 6.18
N THR A 217 -21.26 21.75 6.10
CA THR A 217 -21.76 20.65 6.94
C THR A 217 -21.64 19.35 6.13
N PHE A 218 -21.21 18.25 6.76
CA PHE A 218 -21.36 16.92 6.17
C PHE A 218 -22.83 16.51 6.16
N GLU A 219 -23.35 15.96 5.07
CA GLU A 219 -24.74 15.56 4.95
C GLU A 219 -24.83 14.08 4.57
N ASN A 220 -25.39 13.28 5.48
CA ASN A 220 -25.53 11.84 5.37
C ASN A 220 -27.01 11.47 5.30
N THR A 221 -27.43 10.90 4.17
CA THR A 221 -28.80 10.44 3.95
C THR A 221 -28.85 8.92 3.94
N LEU A 222 -29.75 8.30 4.71
CA LEU A 222 -30.02 6.87 4.64
C LEU A 222 -31.29 6.66 3.80
N PRO A 223 -31.20 6.26 2.51
CA PRO A 223 -32.36 6.25 1.65
C PRO A 223 -33.38 5.19 2.10
N ALA A 224 -34.67 5.54 2.06
CA ALA A 224 -35.78 4.65 2.40
C ALA A 224 -36.90 4.78 1.37
N TYR A 225 -37.56 3.66 1.08
CA TYR A 225 -38.73 3.64 0.21
C TYR A 225 -39.91 4.36 0.85
N GLN A 226 -40.50 5.31 0.13
CA GLN A 226 -41.72 6.00 0.53
C GLN A 226 -42.92 5.15 0.09
N VAL A 227 -43.63 4.55 1.04
CA VAL A 227 -44.79 3.70 0.77
C VAL A 227 -46.05 4.31 1.36
N SER A 228 -47.06 4.55 0.52
CA SER A 228 -48.37 5.04 0.95
C SER A 228 -49.50 4.27 0.28
N GLY A 229 -50.62 4.13 0.99
CA GLY A 229 -51.72 3.30 0.53
C GLY A 229 -52.99 3.51 1.34
N SER A 230 -53.94 2.60 1.15
CA SER A 230 -55.18 2.60 1.91
C SER A 230 -55.69 1.20 2.23
N ILE A 231 -56.45 1.10 3.31
CA ILE A 231 -57.13 -0.10 3.75
C ILE A 231 -58.63 0.15 3.63
N SER A 232 -59.30 -0.65 2.81
CA SER A 232 -60.72 -0.49 2.47
C SER A 232 -61.52 -1.66 3.03
N TRP A 233 -62.33 -1.45 4.07
CA TRP A 233 -63.21 -2.46 4.66
C TRP A 233 -64.54 -2.51 3.87
N LYS A 234 -64.81 -3.60 3.16
CA LYS A 234 -66.05 -3.76 2.39
C LYS A 234 -67.06 -4.54 3.21
N THR A 235 -67.88 -3.77 3.91
CA THR A 235 -69.03 -4.21 4.71
C THR A 235 -70.31 -4.29 3.87
N THR A 236 -71.27 -5.07 4.37
CA THR A 236 -72.63 -5.20 3.83
C THR A 236 -73.70 -5.03 4.92
N SER A 237 -73.29 -4.96 6.18
CA SER A 237 -74.12 -4.66 7.35
C SER A 237 -73.75 -3.29 7.92
N GLU A 238 -74.75 -2.45 8.25
CA GLU A 238 -74.54 -1.18 8.97
C GLU A 238 -74.06 -1.40 10.43
N ASP A 239 -74.16 -2.62 10.96
CA ASP A 239 -73.75 -3.02 12.32
C ASP A 239 -72.38 -3.77 12.35
N ALA A 240 -71.56 -3.67 11.30
CA ALA A 240 -70.27 -4.36 11.23
C ALA A 240 -69.28 -3.86 12.30
N VAL A 241 -68.61 -4.79 13.00
CA VAL A 241 -67.60 -4.46 14.02
C VAL A 241 -66.22 -4.48 13.40
N HIS A 242 -65.65 -3.30 13.20
CA HIS A 242 -64.29 -3.12 12.68
C HIS A 242 -63.21 -3.47 13.72
N PRO A 243 -62.03 -3.92 13.28
CA PRO A 243 -60.89 -4.08 14.18
C PRO A 243 -60.42 -2.71 14.71
N GLU A 244 -59.95 -2.68 15.97
CA GLU A 244 -59.27 -1.51 16.52
C GLU A 244 -57.99 -1.24 15.71
N MET A 245 -57.96 -0.14 14.96
CA MET A 245 -56.93 0.09 13.92
C MET A 245 -55.51 0.19 14.49
N GLU A 246 -55.34 0.70 15.71
CA GLU A 246 -54.06 0.69 16.43
C GLU A 246 -53.57 -0.76 16.69
N ALA A 247 -54.48 -1.65 17.10
CA ALA A 247 -54.17 -3.06 17.30
C ALA A 247 -53.95 -3.81 15.97
N TYR A 248 -54.61 -3.39 14.89
CA TYR A 248 -54.38 -3.89 13.53
C TYR A 248 -52.96 -3.55 13.06
N PHE A 249 -52.59 -2.28 13.03
CA PHE A 249 -51.28 -1.86 12.51
C PHE A 249 -50.11 -2.36 13.36
N ALA A 250 -50.31 -2.55 14.67
CA ALA A 250 -49.29 -3.11 15.55
C ALA A 250 -49.09 -4.64 15.46
N LYS A 251 -50.04 -5.41 14.88
CA LYS A 251 -50.03 -6.89 14.96
C LYS A 251 -50.32 -7.65 13.66
N GLN A 252 -51.08 -7.05 12.75
CA GLN A 252 -51.64 -7.71 11.56
C GLN A 252 -51.15 -7.08 10.25
N PHE A 253 -50.67 -5.84 10.30
CA PHE A 253 -49.91 -5.23 9.21
C PHE A 253 -48.46 -5.71 9.24
N ILE A 254 -48.19 -6.84 8.60
CA ILE A 254 -46.87 -7.48 8.64
C ILE A 254 -46.03 -7.02 7.45
N ILE A 255 -44.83 -6.53 7.74
CA ILE A 255 -43.77 -6.29 6.76
C ILE A 255 -42.71 -7.39 6.94
N VAL A 256 -42.32 -8.06 5.86
CA VAL A 256 -41.21 -9.03 5.85
C VAL A 256 -40.10 -8.56 4.93
N ARG A 257 -38.84 -8.85 5.28
CA ARG A 257 -37.71 -8.59 4.38
C ARG A 257 -37.60 -9.74 3.36
N GLN A 258 -37.44 -9.39 2.09
CA GLN A 258 -37.26 -10.32 0.99
C GLN A 258 -35.78 -10.71 0.89
N GLY A 259 -35.38 -11.70 1.71
CA GLY A 259 -34.02 -12.26 1.69
C GLY A 259 -33.85 -13.34 2.78
N ASP A 260 -34.06 -12.94 4.02
CA ASP A 260 -34.15 -13.83 5.20
C ASP A 260 -35.59 -14.35 5.43
N GLY A 261 -36.60 -13.61 4.98
CA GLY A 261 -38.02 -13.90 5.21
C GLY A 261 -38.49 -13.51 6.62
N GLU A 262 -37.66 -12.81 7.40
CA GLU A 262 -37.98 -12.40 8.76
C GLU A 262 -38.91 -11.19 8.79
N LYS A 263 -39.63 -11.04 9.92
CA LYS A 263 -40.48 -9.88 10.16
C LYS A 263 -39.61 -8.66 10.38
N TYR A 264 -39.81 -7.63 9.56
CA TYR A 264 -39.15 -6.34 9.71
C TYR A 264 -39.91 -5.48 10.72
N GLU A 265 -39.25 -5.02 11.78
CA GLU A 265 -39.86 -4.21 12.86
C GLU A 265 -39.36 -2.76 12.90
N THR A 266 -38.35 -2.41 12.10
CA THR A 266 -37.67 -1.11 12.11
C THR A 266 -38.38 -0.11 11.17
N TYR A 267 -39.67 0.16 11.42
CA TYR A 267 -40.48 1.09 10.62
C TYR A 267 -41.40 1.94 11.50
N LYS A 268 -41.81 3.10 10.98
CA LYS A 268 -42.89 3.94 11.50
C LYS A 268 -44.08 3.86 10.55
N ILE A 269 -45.30 3.91 11.09
CA ILE A 269 -46.52 3.92 10.27
C ILE A 269 -47.50 4.98 10.78
N ASP A 270 -47.80 5.93 9.90
CA ASP A 270 -48.84 6.95 10.11
C ASP A 270 -50.12 6.49 9.43
N TYR A 271 -51.27 6.66 10.08
CA TYR A 271 -52.57 6.29 9.51
C TYR A 271 -53.70 7.18 10.00
N ALA A 272 -54.70 7.39 9.13
CA ALA A 272 -55.90 8.16 9.42
C ALA A 272 -57.11 7.56 8.69
N GLN A 273 -58.30 7.72 9.26
CA GLN A 273 -59.56 7.41 8.58
C GLN A 273 -59.73 8.37 7.39
N ASP A 274 -60.30 7.89 6.29
CA ASP A 274 -60.56 8.72 5.11
C ASP A 274 -61.73 9.69 5.37
N ASP A 275 -61.56 10.96 5.00
CA ASP A 275 -62.55 12.03 5.25
C ASP A 275 -63.86 11.83 4.44
N GLU A 276 -63.82 11.06 3.34
CA GLU A 276 -64.98 10.81 2.47
C GLU A 276 -65.58 9.41 2.60
N ASP A 277 -64.80 8.40 3.04
CA ASP A 277 -65.23 7.01 3.22
C ASP A 277 -64.86 6.47 4.62
N SER A 278 -65.83 6.40 5.54
CA SER A 278 -65.61 5.89 6.91
C SER A 278 -65.14 4.44 6.97
N GLU A 279 -65.32 3.68 5.89
CA GLU A 279 -64.86 2.30 5.76
C GLU A 279 -63.41 2.22 5.25
N LYS A 280 -62.75 3.36 5.02
CA LYS A 280 -61.40 3.44 4.46
C LYS A 280 -60.44 4.14 5.40
N TRP A 281 -59.19 3.67 5.42
CA TRP A 281 -58.10 4.21 6.22
C TRP A 281 -56.86 4.39 5.33
N ASN A 282 -56.36 5.62 5.22
CA ASN A 282 -55.13 5.91 4.48
C ASN A 282 -53.92 5.72 5.41
N TYR A 283 -52.81 5.20 4.90
CA TYR A 283 -51.58 4.97 5.67
C TYR A 283 -50.32 5.34 4.89
N SER A 284 -49.24 5.63 5.62
CA SER A 284 -47.90 5.89 5.11
C SER A 284 -46.86 5.16 5.97
N VAL A 285 -45.90 4.48 5.35
CA VAL A 285 -44.81 3.75 6.02
C VAL A 285 -43.49 4.47 5.77
N LYS A 286 -42.71 4.65 6.84
CA LYS A 286 -41.38 5.26 6.86
C LYS A 286 -40.37 4.28 7.48
N GLY A 287 -39.09 4.38 7.10
CA GLY A 287 -38.04 3.50 7.61
C GLY A 287 -37.86 2.16 6.86
N LEU A 288 -38.44 2.01 5.67
CA LEU A 288 -38.14 0.89 4.77
C LEU A 288 -36.84 1.18 4.01
N PHE A 289 -35.71 1.16 4.74
CA PHE A 289 -34.38 1.52 4.21
C PHE A 289 -34.00 0.66 3.01
N THR A 290 -33.45 1.28 1.97
CA THR A 290 -33.05 0.60 0.71
C THR A 290 -31.85 -0.32 0.89
N THR A 291 -31.14 -0.20 2.01
CA THR A 291 -29.95 -0.95 2.38
C THR A 291 -30.13 -1.64 3.74
N SER A 292 -29.59 -2.85 3.87
CA SER A 292 -29.45 -3.59 5.12
C SER A 292 -28.25 -3.08 5.93
N ALA A 293 -28.13 -3.49 7.20
CA ALA A 293 -27.04 -3.05 8.09
C ALA A 293 -25.64 -3.60 7.69
N ASP A 294 -25.60 -4.62 6.85
CA ASP A 294 -24.40 -5.19 6.21
C ASP A 294 -24.04 -4.51 4.88
N GLY A 295 -24.79 -3.47 4.48
CA GLY A 295 -24.64 -2.77 3.20
C GLY A 295 -25.31 -3.45 2.00
N SER A 296 -25.97 -4.61 2.17
CA SER A 296 -26.69 -5.26 1.08
C SER A 296 -27.93 -4.44 0.65
N GLN A 297 -28.39 -4.58 -0.59
CA GLN A 297 -29.69 -4.02 -0.98
C GLN A 297 -30.83 -4.74 -0.24
N ALA A 298 -31.81 -3.98 0.26
CA ALA A 298 -32.96 -4.50 1.00
C ALA A 298 -34.26 -4.31 0.21
N PHE A 299 -35.07 -5.37 0.16
CA PHE A 299 -36.39 -5.37 -0.42
C PHE A 299 -37.41 -5.86 0.62
N TYR A 300 -38.66 -5.44 0.51
CA TYR A 300 -39.70 -5.75 1.50
C TYR A 300 -40.96 -6.29 0.84
N ARG A 301 -41.82 -6.95 1.62
CA ARG A 301 -43.19 -7.28 1.21
C ARG A 301 -44.14 -6.95 2.34
N ILE A 302 -45.19 -6.18 2.03
CA ILE A 302 -46.28 -5.91 2.96
C ILE A 302 -47.33 -7.00 2.74
N GLN A 303 -47.51 -7.86 3.74
CA GLN A 303 -48.33 -9.05 3.67
C GLN A 303 -49.62 -8.86 4.51
N PRO A 304 -50.80 -8.74 3.87
CA PRO A 304 -52.06 -8.64 4.59
C PRO A 304 -52.40 -9.99 5.23
N THR A 305 -52.99 -9.95 6.42
CA THR A 305 -53.37 -11.12 7.22
C THR A 305 -54.87 -11.13 7.49
N ALA A 306 -55.45 -12.31 7.72
CA ALA A 306 -56.86 -12.40 8.10
C ALA A 306 -57.08 -11.81 9.50
N VAL A 307 -58.18 -11.07 9.68
CA VAL A 307 -58.57 -10.48 10.96
C VAL A 307 -59.98 -10.93 11.35
N GLU A 308 -60.35 -10.81 12.61
CA GLU A 308 -61.64 -11.31 13.09
C GLU A 308 -62.81 -10.66 12.31
N GLY A 309 -63.58 -11.49 11.59
CA GLY A 309 -64.71 -11.05 10.76
C GLY A 309 -64.39 -10.64 9.31
N PHE A 310 -63.11 -10.50 8.93
CA PHE A 310 -62.73 -9.99 7.60
C PHE A 310 -61.57 -10.77 6.96
N LEU A 311 -61.65 -10.95 5.64
CA LEU A 311 -60.58 -11.58 4.84
C LEU A 311 -59.99 -10.57 3.85
N PRO A 312 -58.65 -10.56 3.64
CA PRO A 312 -58.03 -9.75 2.61
C PRO A 312 -58.43 -10.26 1.21
N LYS A 313 -58.54 -9.32 0.28
CA LYS A 313 -58.82 -9.53 -1.15
C LYS A 313 -57.68 -9.08 -2.06
N THR A 314 -56.79 -8.21 -1.57
CA THR A 314 -55.50 -7.93 -2.22
C THR A 314 -54.46 -8.95 -1.74
N GLU A 315 -53.58 -9.40 -2.63
CA GLU A 315 -52.38 -10.15 -2.26
C GLU A 315 -51.34 -9.25 -1.57
N GLY A 316 -50.28 -9.85 -1.01
CA GLY A 316 -49.14 -9.09 -0.49
C GLY A 316 -48.40 -8.33 -1.58
N ILE A 317 -48.01 -7.09 -1.28
CA ILE A 317 -47.36 -6.17 -2.23
C ILE A 317 -45.86 -6.17 -1.96
N ASP A 318 -45.07 -6.48 -2.99
CA ASP A 318 -43.62 -6.37 -2.96
C ASP A 318 -43.18 -4.91 -3.14
N ILE A 319 -42.27 -4.46 -2.29
CA ILE A 319 -41.73 -3.10 -2.22
C ILE A 319 -40.25 -3.15 -2.60
N ASN A 320 -39.95 -2.66 -3.80
CA ASN A 320 -38.61 -2.50 -4.37
C ASN A 320 -38.33 -1.07 -4.87
N GLY A 321 -39.22 -0.14 -4.53
CA GLY A 321 -39.23 1.26 -4.95
C GLY A 321 -40.33 2.03 -4.21
N ASP A 322 -40.32 3.35 -4.36
CA ASP A 322 -41.40 4.21 -3.85
C ASP A 322 -42.76 3.75 -4.42
N THR A 323 -43.70 3.49 -3.52
CA THR A 323 -44.96 2.83 -3.86
C THR A 323 -46.13 3.65 -3.33
N ALA A 324 -46.78 4.38 -4.23
CA ALA A 324 -48.04 5.08 -3.94
C ALA A 324 -49.24 4.19 -4.29
N ALA A 325 -50.34 4.36 -3.55
CA ALA A 325 -51.60 3.63 -3.70
C ALA A 325 -51.52 2.10 -3.48
N ALA A 326 -50.74 1.67 -2.47
CA ALA A 326 -50.75 0.29 -1.99
C ALA A 326 -52.09 -0.06 -1.28
N GLU A 327 -53.13 -0.40 -2.06
CA GLU A 327 -54.48 -0.64 -1.54
C GLU A 327 -54.71 -2.10 -1.06
N PHE A 328 -55.01 -2.25 0.23
CA PHE A 328 -55.49 -3.50 0.81
C PHE A 328 -57.01 -3.47 1.00
N ILE A 329 -57.72 -4.21 0.15
CA ILE A 329 -59.17 -4.38 0.28
C ILE A 329 -59.43 -5.57 1.21
N TYR A 330 -60.19 -5.35 2.26
CA TYR A 330 -60.76 -6.39 3.11
C TYR A 330 -62.26 -6.50 2.83
N SER A 331 -62.82 -7.70 2.85
CA SER A 331 -64.27 -7.89 2.79
C SER A 331 -64.75 -8.57 4.06
N GLU A 332 -65.96 -8.22 4.54
CA GLU A 332 -66.67 -9.06 5.52
C GLU A 332 -66.57 -10.53 5.10
N SER A 333 -66.43 -11.43 6.07
CA SER A 333 -66.47 -12.88 5.86
C SER A 333 -67.90 -13.38 5.56
N GLN A 334 -68.55 -12.76 4.57
CA GLN A 334 -69.87 -13.11 4.05
C GLN A 334 -69.75 -14.38 3.20
N SER A 335 -70.42 -15.44 3.63
CA SER A 335 -70.59 -16.65 2.84
C SER A 335 -71.55 -16.41 1.67
N ASN A 336 -71.06 -16.23 0.43
CA ASN A 336 -71.81 -16.51 -0.80
C ASN A 336 -70.99 -16.40 -2.11
N SER A 337 -71.23 -17.36 -3.03
CA SER A 337 -71.20 -17.29 -4.52
C SER A 337 -70.33 -16.22 -5.20
N ASP A 338 -69.45 -16.50 -6.19
CA ASP A 338 -69.76 -17.34 -7.37
C ASP A 338 -68.54 -17.87 -8.17
N THR A 339 -67.38 -18.06 -7.56
CA THR A 339 -66.55 -19.25 -7.91
C THR A 339 -67.11 -20.46 -7.13
N PRO A 340 -66.76 -21.73 -7.44
CA PRO A 340 -67.24 -22.86 -6.64
C PRO A 340 -66.68 -22.76 -5.22
N MET A 341 -67.42 -22.09 -4.35
CA MET A 341 -67.21 -22.05 -2.91
C MET A 341 -67.43 -23.46 -2.36
N LEU A 342 -66.39 -24.27 -2.45
CA LEU A 342 -66.31 -25.54 -1.74
C LEU A 342 -66.51 -25.31 -0.21
N PHE A 343 -66.14 -24.14 0.32
CA PHE A 343 -66.04 -23.95 1.78
C PHE A 343 -67.05 -22.99 2.42
N ALA A 344 -68.10 -22.60 1.71
CA ALA A 344 -69.15 -21.76 2.28
C ALA A 344 -70.27 -22.58 2.96
N ALA A 345 -70.74 -22.09 4.11
CA ALA A 345 -71.86 -22.63 4.88
C ALA A 345 -71.67 -24.07 5.42
N GLY A 346 -70.57 -24.32 6.14
CA GLY A 346 -70.45 -25.46 7.07
C GLY A 346 -70.48 -26.86 6.44
N ARG A 347 -70.30 -26.95 5.12
CA ARG A 347 -70.09 -28.21 4.41
C ARG A 347 -68.59 -28.45 4.33
N ALA A 348 -68.12 -29.47 5.05
CA ALA A 348 -66.75 -29.94 4.88
C ALA A 348 -66.54 -30.41 3.43
N ALA A 349 -65.33 -30.19 2.89
CA ALA A 349 -64.92 -30.96 1.72
C ALA A 349 -64.89 -32.44 2.07
N THR A 350 -65.01 -33.23 1.00
CA THR A 350 -64.59 -34.61 0.99
C THR A 350 -63.48 -34.72 -0.05
N ALA A 351 -62.29 -35.11 0.37
CA ALA A 351 -61.26 -35.58 -0.53
C ALA A 351 -61.82 -36.72 -1.38
N VAL A 352 -61.61 -36.69 -2.70
CA VAL A 352 -62.16 -37.72 -3.60
C VAL A 352 -61.27 -38.97 -3.49
N PRO A 353 -61.72 -40.10 -2.89
CA PRO A 353 -60.80 -41.16 -2.46
C PRO A 353 -60.09 -41.92 -3.60
N SER A 354 -60.62 -41.83 -4.83
CA SER A 354 -60.01 -42.41 -6.03
C SER A 354 -59.08 -41.45 -6.77
N ALA A 355 -58.85 -40.25 -6.23
CA ALA A 355 -58.02 -39.18 -6.80
C ALA A 355 -56.99 -38.70 -5.77
N TYR A 356 -56.38 -39.63 -5.05
CA TYR A 356 -55.16 -39.39 -4.28
C TYR A 356 -53.93 -39.73 -5.12
N GLU A 357 -52.85 -39.00 -4.92
CA GLU A 357 -51.56 -39.22 -5.55
C GLU A 357 -50.46 -39.09 -4.48
N ASP A 358 -49.48 -39.99 -4.53
CA ASP A 358 -48.27 -39.83 -3.74
C ASP A 358 -47.39 -38.79 -4.44
N LYS A 359 -47.24 -37.61 -3.83
CA LYS A 359 -46.40 -36.52 -4.32
C LYS A 359 -45.00 -36.64 -3.70
N PRO A 360 -43.95 -36.94 -4.48
CA PRO A 360 -42.59 -37.01 -3.99
C PRO A 360 -41.96 -35.62 -3.90
N ILE A 361 -41.21 -35.42 -2.82
CA ILE A 361 -40.08 -34.49 -2.77
C ILE A 361 -38.82 -35.35 -2.62
N ASN A 362 -37.89 -35.21 -3.56
CA ASN A 362 -36.66 -36.00 -3.61
C ASN A 362 -35.50 -35.13 -3.15
N ILE A 363 -34.64 -35.67 -2.28
CA ILE A 363 -33.53 -34.94 -1.69
C ILE A 363 -32.24 -35.66 -2.06
N PHE A 364 -31.37 -34.94 -2.77
CA PHE A 364 -30.09 -35.44 -3.23
C PHE A 364 -28.97 -34.83 -2.38
N TRP A 365 -28.12 -35.70 -1.86
CA TRP A 365 -27.01 -35.36 -0.98
C TRP A 365 -25.68 -35.56 -1.71
N LEU A 366 -24.94 -34.47 -1.82
CA LEU A 366 -23.62 -34.36 -2.43
C LEU A 366 -22.62 -34.10 -1.30
N ASP A 367 -22.26 -35.18 -0.60
CA ASP A 367 -21.51 -35.22 0.66
C ASP A 367 -20.70 -36.53 0.80
N ASN A 368 -19.81 -36.67 1.79
CA ASN A 368 -19.06 -37.92 1.99
C ASN A 368 -19.70 -38.91 3.01
N THR A 369 -20.94 -38.66 3.44
CA THR A 369 -21.60 -39.37 4.56
C THR A 369 -22.87 -40.13 4.16
N ASP A 370 -23.14 -41.28 4.80
CA ASP A 370 -24.44 -41.98 4.71
C ASP A 370 -25.46 -41.48 5.77
N ALA A 371 -25.07 -40.50 6.59
CA ALA A 371 -25.83 -40.00 7.74
C ALA A 371 -26.15 -38.50 7.57
N HIS A 372 -27.24 -38.22 6.86
CA HIS A 372 -27.67 -36.86 6.56
C HIS A 372 -28.40 -36.17 7.73
N PRO A 373 -28.34 -34.82 7.83
CA PRO A 373 -29.14 -34.04 8.78
C PRO A 373 -30.64 -34.14 8.51
N ALA A 374 -31.45 -33.79 9.52
CA ALA A 374 -32.89 -33.68 9.36
C ALA A 374 -33.26 -32.46 8.52
N VAL A 375 -34.27 -32.62 7.66
CA VAL A 375 -34.79 -31.58 6.76
C VAL A 375 -36.18 -31.13 7.20
N THR A 376 -36.46 -29.84 7.04
CA THR A 376 -37.82 -29.29 7.18
C THR A 376 -38.49 -29.24 5.82
N LEU A 377 -39.68 -29.83 5.74
CA LEU A 377 -40.47 -29.92 4.52
C LEU A 377 -41.77 -29.13 4.67
N GLU A 378 -42.04 -28.25 3.71
CA GLU A 378 -43.30 -27.53 3.58
C GLU A 378 -44.04 -28.01 2.33
N ALA A 379 -45.36 -28.10 2.42
CA ALA A 379 -46.23 -28.20 1.25
C ALA A 379 -47.24 -27.05 1.26
N LYS A 380 -47.55 -26.52 0.09
CA LYS A 380 -48.69 -25.63 -0.13
C LYS A 380 -49.61 -26.26 -1.18
N PHE A 381 -50.91 -25.99 -1.07
CA PHE A 381 -51.90 -26.48 -2.02
C PHE A 381 -52.81 -25.36 -2.50
N THR A 382 -53.14 -25.39 -3.79
CA THR A 382 -53.97 -24.38 -4.45
C THR A 382 -55.26 -25.02 -4.93
N ILE A 383 -56.40 -24.39 -4.61
CA ILE A 383 -57.75 -24.81 -5.02
C ILE A 383 -58.45 -23.62 -5.68
N GLY A 384 -58.63 -23.70 -7.01
CA GLY A 384 -59.03 -22.53 -7.79
C GLY A 384 -57.94 -21.46 -7.75
N GLU A 385 -58.28 -20.29 -7.19
CA GLU A 385 -57.38 -19.13 -7.09
C GLU A 385 -56.74 -18.97 -5.69
N ASN A 386 -57.08 -19.84 -4.72
CA ASN A 386 -56.62 -19.70 -3.33
C ASN A 386 -55.54 -20.73 -3.00
N THR A 387 -54.41 -20.27 -2.44
CA THR A 387 -53.31 -21.12 -1.97
C THR A 387 -53.25 -21.15 -0.45
N TYR A 388 -53.02 -22.33 0.12
CA TYR A 388 -52.97 -22.58 1.56
C TYR A 388 -51.73 -23.41 1.93
N THR A 389 -51.07 -23.09 3.05
CA THR A 389 -50.05 -23.98 3.63
C THR A 389 -50.70 -25.27 4.13
N TYR A 390 -50.08 -26.41 3.82
CA TYR A 390 -50.48 -27.71 4.32
C TYR A 390 -50.14 -27.83 5.80
N ASN A 391 -51.17 -27.82 6.62
CA ASN A 391 -51.13 -28.13 8.04
C ASN A 391 -52.43 -28.85 8.42
N LYS A 392 -52.51 -29.38 9.64
CA LYS A 392 -53.67 -30.14 10.11
C LYS A 392 -54.99 -29.38 9.98
N GLU A 393 -55.02 -28.09 10.32
CA GLU A 393 -56.23 -27.27 10.29
C GLU A 393 -56.73 -27.04 8.85
N ASN A 394 -55.82 -26.63 7.96
CA ASN A 394 -56.11 -26.40 6.54
C ASN A 394 -56.45 -27.70 5.81
N ALA A 395 -55.83 -28.83 6.15
CA ALA A 395 -56.11 -30.14 5.56
C ALA A 395 -57.50 -30.68 5.95
N LEU A 396 -57.91 -30.50 7.21
CA LEU A 396 -59.25 -30.86 7.67
C LEU A 396 -60.31 -29.93 7.04
N THR A 397 -60.03 -28.63 6.98
CA THR A 397 -60.99 -27.60 6.52
C THR A 397 -61.14 -27.60 5.01
N TYR A 398 -60.02 -27.49 4.26
CA TYR A 398 -59.99 -27.21 2.83
C TYR A 398 -59.67 -28.43 1.95
N LEU A 399 -59.16 -29.53 2.51
CA LEU A 399 -58.95 -30.77 1.75
C LEU A 399 -59.96 -31.86 2.11
N GLY A 400 -60.73 -31.70 3.20
CA GLY A 400 -61.69 -32.72 3.62
C GLY A 400 -61.04 -34.02 4.08
N ILE A 401 -59.79 -33.93 4.55
CA ILE A 401 -59.04 -35.06 5.09
C ILE A 401 -59.49 -35.26 6.54
N THR A 402 -59.91 -36.46 6.91
CA THR A 402 -60.31 -36.75 8.29
C THR A 402 -59.09 -36.83 9.22
N GLU A 403 -59.27 -36.56 10.51
CA GLU A 403 -58.15 -36.50 11.48
C GLU A 403 -57.34 -37.81 11.55
N ASP A 404 -57.97 -38.96 11.34
CA ASP A 404 -57.33 -40.28 11.26
C ASP A 404 -56.54 -40.54 9.95
N LYS A 405 -56.73 -39.68 8.94
CA LYS A 405 -56.12 -39.76 7.62
C LYS A 405 -55.12 -38.64 7.32
N TYR A 406 -55.09 -37.59 8.15
CA TYR A 406 -54.04 -36.58 8.07
C TYR A 406 -52.68 -37.26 8.28
N LYS A 407 -51.73 -36.94 7.40
CA LYS A 407 -50.35 -37.43 7.46
C LYS A 407 -49.41 -36.30 7.05
N ASP A 408 -48.35 -36.15 7.83
CA ASP A 408 -47.16 -35.41 7.41
C ASP A 408 -46.34 -36.26 6.42
N PHE A 409 -45.28 -35.68 5.86
CA PHE A 409 -44.37 -36.35 4.93
C PHE A 409 -43.83 -37.68 5.49
N VAL A 410 -43.92 -38.74 4.69
CA VAL A 410 -43.40 -40.07 5.04
C VAL A 410 -42.11 -40.32 4.26
N LYS A 411 -40.98 -40.42 4.98
CA LYS A 411 -39.71 -40.87 4.39
C LYS A 411 -39.88 -42.29 3.85
N GLN A 412 -39.74 -42.45 2.54
CA GLN A 412 -39.61 -43.74 1.89
C GLN A 412 -38.14 -44.14 1.78
N GLN A 413 -37.91 -45.42 1.49
CA GLN A 413 -36.60 -46.06 1.43
C GLN A 413 -35.55 -45.23 0.66
N GLY A 414 -34.62 -44.62 1.40
CA GLY A 414 -33.46 -43.93 0.84
C GLY A 414 -32.34 -44.90 0.43
N THR A 415 -31.44 -44.42 -0.42
CA THR A 415 -30.26 -45.15 -0.90
C THR A 415 -29.03 -44.26 -0.84
N GLY A 416 -28.18 -44.41 0.18
CA GLY A 416 -26.99 -43.57 0.37
C GLY A 416 -27.36 -42.10 0.19
N THR A 417 -26.89 -41.49 -0.90
CA THR A 417 -27.10 -40.11 -1.37
C THR A 417 -28.53 -39.64 -1.65
N TYR A 418 -29.53 -40.51 -1.75
CA TYR A 418 -30.91 -40.10 -2.10
C TYR A 418 -31.91 -40.45 -1.02
N ASP A 419 -32.67 -39.45 -0.58
CA ASP A 419 -33.82 -39.59 0.31
C ASP A 419 -35.10 -39.13 -0.40
N ALA A 420 -36.12 -39.99 -0.42
CA ALA A 420 -37.44 -39.66 -0.97
C ALA A 420 -38.46 -39.51 0.15
N TYR A 421 -39.19 -38.39 0.18
CA TYR A 421 -40.31 -38.19 1.09
C TYR A 421 -41.60 -38.11 0.27
N LEU A 422 -42.58 -38.95 0.63
CA LEU A 422 -43.90 -38.94 0.00
C LEU A 422 -44.91 -38.22 0.87
N LEU A 423 -45.65 -37.29 0.26
CA LEU A 423 -46.88 -36.74 0.80
C LEU A 423 -48.06 -37.33 0.01
N ASN A 424 -48.92 -38.10 0.67
CA ASN A 424 -50.09 -38.73 0.02
C ASN A 424 -51.28 -37.77 0.09
N VAL A 425 -51.63 -37.16 -1.04
CA VAL A 425 -52.54 -36.01 -1.07
C VAL A 425 -53.63 -36.15 -2.13
N PRO A 426 -54.82 -35.54 -1.90
CA PRO A 426 -55.84 -35.47 -2.92
C PRO A 426 -55.38 -34.56 -4.06
N THR A 427 -55.50 -35.05 -5.29
CA THR A 427 -55.41 -34.25 -6.52
C THR A 427 -56.75 -33.64 -6.87
N LYS A 428 -57.86 -34.12 -6.28
CA LYS A 428 -59.20 -33.54 -6.42
C LYS A 428 -59.99 -33.53 -5.11
N VAL A 429 -60.69 -32.43 -4.88
CA VAL A 429 -61.62 -32.22 -3.76
C VAL A 429 -63.03 -31.96 -4.28
N ALA A 430 -64.05 -32.41 -3.54
CA ALA A 430 -65.46 -32.18 -3.86
C ALA A 430 -66.24 -31.78 -2.62
N VAL A 431 -67.31 -31.00 -2.78
CA VAL A 431 -68.17 -30.55 -1.69
C VAL A 431 -69.63 -30.84 -2.01
N GLY A 432 -70.27 -31.63 -1.14
CA GLY A 432 -71.63 -32.09 -1.36
C GLY A 432 -71.75 -32.83 -2.69
N GLU A 433 -72.59 -32.32 -3.58
CA GLU A 433 -72.84 -32.88 -4.92
C GLU A 433 -72.14 -32.10 -6.06
N ALA A 434 -71.26 -31.15 -5.73
CA ALA A 434 -70.53 -30.36 -6.72
C ALA A 434 -69.48 -31.20 -7.49
N PRO A 435 -69.17 -30.87 -8.75
CA PRO A 435 -68.08 -31.51 -9.49
C PRO A 435 -66.74 -31.28 -8.78
N ALA A 436 -65.86 -32.29 -8.84
CA ALA A 436 -64.58 -32.23 -8.16
C ALA A 436 -63.61 -31.26 -8.85
N VAL A 437 -62.95 -30.42 -8.05
CA VAL A 437 -61.97 -29.41 -8.48
C VAL A 437 -60.55 -29.94 -8.28
N ASP A 438 -59.66 -29.65 -9.23
CA ASP A 438 -58.24 -30.01 -9.16
C ASP A 438 -57.51 -29.25 -8.03
N VAL A 439 -56.54 -29.93 -7.41
CA VAL A 439 -55.66 -29.39 -6.36
C VAL A 439 -54.23 -29.40 -6.89
N THR A 440 -53.64 -28.22 -7.05
CA THR A 440 -52.21 -28.08 -7.39
C THR A 440 -51.39 -28.09 -6.10
N TRP A 441 -50.18 -28.65 -6.15
CA TRP A 441 -49.29 -28.80 -5.00
C TRP A 441 -47.91 -28.21 -5.28
N GLU A 442 -47.41 -27.41 -4.35
CA GLU A 442 -46.05 -26.86 -4.29
C GLU A 442 -45.34 -27.53 -3.10
N LEU A 443 -44.13 -28.07 -3.31
CA LEU A 443 -43.38 -28.84 -2.30
C LEU A 443 -41.99 -28.24 -2.13
N ASN A 444 -41.69 -27.75 -0.92
CA ASN A 444 -40.45 -27.06 -0.62
C ASN A 444 -39.65 -27.75 0.48
N GLN A 445 -38.33 -27.75 0.34
CA GLN A 445 -37.41 -27.93 1.47
C GLN A 445 -37.01 -26.54 1.96
N THR A 446 -37.29 -26.22 3.23
CA THR A 446 -37.06 -24.87 3.78
C THR A 446 -35.88 -24.79 4.75
N ALA A 447 -35.40 -25.93 5.26
CA ALA A 447 -34.19 -25.95 6.08
C ALA A 447 -33.49 -27.32 6.03
N THR A 448 -32.16 -27.26 6.12
CA THR A 448 -31.29 -28.39 6.44
C THR A 448 -30.70 -28.12 7.81
N ALA A 449 -31.01 -28.96 8.80
CA ALA A 449 -30.55 -28.74 10.17
C ALA A 449 -29.07 -29.15 10.34
N GLY A 450 -28.15 -28.36 9.78
CA GLY A 450 -26.71 -28.57 9.89
C GLY A 450 -25.90 -27.39 9.36
N THR A 451 -24.81 -27.04 10.04
CA THR A 451 -23.91 -25.93 9.69
C THR A 451 -23.02 -26.18 8.47
N ASN A 452 -23.05 -27.39 7.91
CA ASN A 452 -22.06 -27.92 6.97
C ASN A 452 -22.57 -28.06 5.53
N TYR A 453 -23.79 -27.60 5.23
CA TYR A 453 -24.36 -27.66 3.88
C TYR A 453 -24.67 -26.26 3.37
N LEU A 454 -24.59 -26.10 2.05
CA LEU A 454 -25.04 -24.90 1.35
C LEU A 454 -26.57 -24.85 1.31
N LYS A 455 -27.12 -23.67 0.96
CA LYS A 455 -28.58 -23.49 0.78
C LYS A 455 -29.09 -24.54 -0.23
N PRO A 456 -30.17 -25.28 0.08
CA PRO A 456 -30.69 -26.30 -0.83
C PRO A 456 -31.13 -25.70 -2.17
N GLU A 457 -30.68 -26.32 -3.26
CA GLU A 457 -31.04 -25.94 -4.64
C GLU A 457 -32.24 -26.75 -5.12
N TYR A 458 -33.25 -26.09 -5.71
CA TYR A 458 -34.35 -26.77 -6.39
C TYR A 458 -34.06 -27.02 -7.88
N LYS A 459 -34.28 -28.25 -8.34
CA LYS A 459 -34.38 -28.61 -9.76
C LYS A 459 -35.69 -29.34 -10.05
N GLU A 460 -36.32 -28.98 -11.17
CA GLU A 460 -37.54 -29.66 -11.66
C GLU A 460 -37.29 -31.16 -11.89
N THR A 461 -36.13 -31.51 -12.47
CA THR A 461 -35.70 -32.91 -12.66
C THR A 461 -34.19 -33.09 -12.53
N GLN A 462 -33.76 -34.20 -11.93
CA GLN A 462 -32.37 -34.67 -11.86
C GLN A 462 -32.41 -36.21 -11.82
N ASP A 463 -31.54 -36.89 -12.56
CA ASP A 463 -31.36 -38.36 -12.56
C ASP A 463 -32.64 -39.20 -12.74
N GLY A 464 -33.65 -38.64 -13.42
CA GLY A 464 -34.96 -39.28 -13.64
C GLY A 464 -35.97 -39.09 -12.50
N TYR A 465 -35.60 -38.39 -11.43
CA TYR A 465 -36.48 -37.93 -10.36
C TYR A 465 -37.01 -36.52 -10.67
N SER A 466 -38.19 -36.19 -10.13
CA SER A 466 -38.82 -34.86 -10.22
C SER A 466 -38.93 -34.21 -8.85
N ASN A 467 -39.05 -32.88 -8.79
CA ASN A 467 -39.07 -32.11 -7.53
C ASN A 467 -37.83 -32.42 -6.66
N VAL A 468 -36.64 -32.21 -7.23
CA VAL A 468 -35.37 -32.59 -6.59
C VAL A 468 -34.77 -31.38 -5.87
N TRP A 469 -34.46 -31.55 -4.59
CA TRP A 469 -33.72 -30.59 -3.78
C TRP A 469 -32.30 -31.11 -3.54
N ILE A 470 -31.28 -30.36 -3.94
CA ILE A 470 -29.88 -30.75 -3.86
C ILE A 470 -29.22 -30.05 -2.68
N ASN A 471 -28.60 -30.85 -1.82
CA ASN A 471 -27.87 -30.43 -0.63
C ASN A 471 -26.39 -30.76 -0.84
N ARG A 472 -25.54 -29.72 -0.93
CA ARG A 472 -24.09 -29.86 -1.12
C ARG A 472 -23.38 -29.62 0.19
N GLU A 473 -22.47 -30.52 0.55
CA GLU A 473 -21.52 -30.30 1.65
C GLU A 473 -20.65 -29.07 1.30
N LYS A 474 -20.36 -28.27 2.32
CA LYS A 474 -19.64 -27.01 2.18
C LYS A 474 -18.16 -27.22 2.53
N ASP A 475 -17.30 -26.67 1.69
CA ASP A 475 -15.88 -26.52 1.95
C ASP A 475 -15.54 -25.05 2.28
N ASN A 476 -14.38 -24.85 2.90
CA ASN A 476 -13.77 -23.52 3.07
C ASN A 476 -12.27 -23.65 2.80
N SER A 477 -11.74 -22.84 1.89
CA SER A 477 -10.32 -22.82 1.55
C SER A 477 -9.65 -21.55 2.10
N SER A 478 -8.37 -21.67 2.46
CA SER A 478 -7.55 -20.59 3.00
C SER A 478 -6.21 -20.52 2.27
N PHE A 479 -5.92 -19.36 1.70
CA PHE A 479 -4.69 -19.10 0.93
C PHE A 479 -3.92 -17.96 1.59
N ILE A 480 -2.60 -18.01 1.46
CA ILE A 480 -1.71 -16.89 1.82
C ILE A 480 -1.41 -16.11 0.54
N VAL A 481 -1.45 -14.79 0.61
CA VAL A 481 -0.92 -13.89 -0.42
C VAL A 481 0.19 -13.06 0.18
N ASP A 482 1.38 -13.16 -0.39
CA ASP A 482 2.60 -12.51 0.05
C ASP A 482 2.98 -11.44 -0.98
N VAL A 483 3.02 -10.17 -0.58
CA VAL A 483 3.28 -9.04 -1.49
C VAL A 483 4.69 -8.52 -1.21
N LYS A 484 5.58 -8.70 -2.18
CA LYS A 484 7.00 -8.38 -2.08
C LYS A 484 7.32 -7.16 -2.92
N ASP A 485 7.21 -5.97 -2.31
CA ASP A 485 7.46 -4.67 -2.95
C ASP A 485 8.35 -3.72 -2.14
N GLY A 486 8.92 -4.21 -1.04
CA GLY A 486 9.68 -3.40 -0.08
C GLY A 486 8.85 -2.45 0.79
N ILE A 487 7.52 -2.49 0.74
CA ILE A 487 6.60 -1.71 1.57
C ILE A 487 5.82 -2.67 2.48
N THR A 488 5.73 -2.37 3.78
CA THR A 488 5.16 -3.30 4.77
C THR A 488 3.64 -3.47 4.74
N ASP A 489 2.92 -2.62 4.01
CA ASP A 489 1.47 -2.43 4.16
C ASP A 489 0.70 -2.39 2.82
N ARG A 490 1.23 -2.96 1.72
CA ARG A 490 0.53 -2.93 0.42
C ARG A 490 -0.70 -3.85 0.40
N ASP A 491 -1.87 -3.25 0.28
CA ASP A 491 -3.14 -3.97 0.25
C ASP A 491 -3.28 -4.96 -0.93
N VAL A 492 -3.60 -6.21 -0.60
CA VAL A 492 -3.91 -7.29 -1.55
C VAL A 492 -5.12 -6.99 -2.46
N GLU A 493 -6.04 -6.11 -2.06
CA GLU A 493 -7.23 -5.74 -2.83
C GLU A 493 -6.88 -5.11 -4.19
N ALA A 494 -5.72 -4.45 -4.31
CA ALA A 494 -5.22 -3.95 -5.59
C ALA A 494 -5.10 -5.06 -6.65
N PHE A 495 -4.79 -6.29 -6.22
CA PHE A 495 -4.62 -7.47 -7.09
C PHE A 495 -5.89 -8.29 -7.26
N ALA A 496 -6.96 -8.00 -6.51
CA ALA A 496 -8.15 -8.86 -6.44
C ALA A 496 -8.89 -8.97 -7.79
N ALA A 497 -8.72 -8.01 -8.71
CA ALA A 497 -9.25 -8.07 -10.07
C ALA A 497 -8.45 -8.98 -11.03
N GLU A 498 -7.21 -9.32 -10.68
CA GLU A 498 -6.28 -10.08 -11.52
C GLU A 498 -5.89 -11.45 -10.93
N ILE A 499 -6.48 -11.82 -9.79
CA ILE A 499 -6.38 -13.15 -9.16
C ILE A 499 -7.75 -13.82 -9.24
N HIS A 500 -7.83 -14.98 -9.87
CA HIS A 500 -9.06 -15.76 -10.01
C HIS A 500 -9.10 -16.96 -9.05
N LEU A 501 -10.31 -17.29 -8.60
CA LEU A 501 -10.61 -18.59 -7.98
C LEU A 501 -10.99 -19.59 -9.08
N TRP A 502 -10.38 -20.77 -9.01
CA TRP A 502 -10.69 -21.90 -9.88
C TRP A 502 -11.05 -23.12 -9.05
N GLY A 503 -11.92 -23.97 -9.61
CA GLY A 503 -12.18 -25.32 -9.08
C GLY A 503 -11.93 -26.38 -10.14
N LYS A 504 -11.25 -27.46 -9.76
CA LYS A 504 -10.90 -28.57 -10.65
C LYS A 504 -11.78 -29.79 -10.35
N VAL A 505 -12.46 -30.29 -11.38
CA VAL A 505 -13.34 -31.45 -11.29
C VAL A 505 -12.81 -32.52 -12.25
N GLY A 506 -11.94 -33.39 -11.72
CA GLY A 506 -11.22 -34.38 -12.50
C GLY A 506 -10.30 -33.75 -13.54
N ALA A 507 -10.72 -33.78 -14.82
CA ALA A 507 -9.99 -33.19 -15.94
C ALA A 507 -10.54 -31.83 -16.40
N ASN A 508 -11.69 -31.39 -15.84
CA ASN A 508 -12.33 -30.12 -16.17
C ASN A 508 -11.94 -29.04 -15.15
N THR A 509 -11.97 -27.78 -15.57
CA THR A 509 -11.79 -26.61 -14.71
C THR A 509 -13.03 -25.71 -14.78
N ILE A 510 -13.33 -25.06 -13.67
CA ILE A 510 -14.41 -24.10 -13.49
C ILE A 510 -13.77 -22.78 -13.04
N ASP A 511 -13.98 -21.71 -13.80
CA ASP A 511 -13.61 -20.35 -13.40
C ASP A 511 -14.73 -19.78 -12.53
N PHE A 512 -14.43 -19.46 -11.26
CA PHE A 512 -15.36 -18.78 -10.37
C PHE A 512 -15.23 -17.25 -10.48
N GLY A 513 -14.23 -16.76 -11.22
CA GLY A 513 -13.98 -15.35 -11.47
C GLY A 513 -12.93 -14.73 -10.55
N PRO A 514 -12.67 -13.41 -10.72
CA PRO A 514 -11.69 -12.68 -9.93
C PRO A 514 -12.15 -12.51 -8.48
N LEU A 515 -11.20 -12.48 -7.52
CA LEU A 515 -11.47 -12.26 -6.09
C LEU A 515 -12.30 -11.00 -5.83
N SER A 516 -12.06 -9.90 -6.56
CA SER A 516 -12.85 -8.66 -6.46
C SER A 516 -14.31 -8.82 -6.88
N GLY A 517 -14.59 -9.87 -7.66
CA GLY A 517 -15.93 -10.29 -8.06
C GLY A 517 -16.56 -11.35 -7.16
N LEU A 518 -15.87 -11.84 -6.12
CA LEU A 518 -16.42 -12.79 -5.14
C LEU A 518 -17.05 -12.10 -3.93
N THR A 519 -16.61 -10.89 -3.59
CA THR A 519 -17.21 -10.09 -2.51
C THR A 519 -18.70 -9.84 -2.77
N ASN A 520 -19.57 -10.40 -1.92
CA ASN A 520 -21.02 -10.26 -1.96
C ASN A 520 -21.71 -10.62 -3.29
N LYS A 521 -21.07 -11.44 -4.14
CA LYS A 521 -21.64 -11.82 -5.45
C LYS A 521 -22.07 -13.28 -5.46
N VAL A 522 -23.39 -13.48 -5.53
CA VAL A 522 -23.98 -14.78 -5.87
C VAL A 522 -23.43 -15.23 -7.23
N LEU A 523 -22.76 -16.37 -7.26
CA LEU A 523 -22.27 -16.97 -8.50
C LEU A 523 -23.46 -17.29 -9.41
N ASN A 524 -23.40 -16.79 -10.64
CA ASN A 524 -24.57 -16.80 -11.51
C ASN A 524 -25.12 -18.21 -11.76
N SER A 525 -26.44 -18.33 -11.65
CA SER A 525 -27.32 -19.48 -11.91
C SER A 525 -27.63 -20.46 -10.77
N THR A 526 -27.01 -20.36 -9.58
CA THR A 526 -27.56 -20.99 -8.33
C THR A 526 -26.95 -20.40 -7.06
N ASP A 527 -27.76 -20.29 -6.00
CA ASP A 527 -27.48 -19.56 -4.75
C ASP A 527 -26.28 -20.11 -3.93
N TYR A 528 -25.06 -19.73 -4.30
CA TYR A 528 -23.85 -19.95 -3.50
C TYR A 528 -23.22 -18.60 -3.10
N PRO A 529 -23.46 -18.11 -1.87
CA PRO A 529 -22.77 -16.95 -1.33
C PRO A 529 -21.37 -17.36 -0.84
N VAL A 530 -20.38 -17.29 -1.73
CA VAL A 530 -18.98 -17.43 -1.35
C VAL A 530 -18.61 -16.24 -0.47
N GLU A 531 -18.25 -16.49 0.78
CA GLU A 531 -17.83 -15.44 1.70
C GLU A 531 -16.33 -15.21 1.50
N TYR A 532 -15.99 -14.13 0.81
CA TYR A 532 -14.63 -13.60 0.75
C TYR A 532 -14.33 -12.83 2.04
N ASP A 533 -13.61 -13.48 2.95
CA ASP A 533 -13.13 -12.92 4.21
C ASP A 533 -11.63 -12.69 4.10
N LYS A 534 -11.26 -11.49 3.63
CA LYS A 534 -9.93 -10.93 3.80
C LYS A 534 -9.74 -10.64 5.29
N ALA A 535 -8.72 -11.24 5.91
CA ALA A 535 -8.25 -10.74 7.19
C ALA A 535 -7.84 -9.27 7.03
N GLY A 536 -8.60 -8.34 7.64
CA GLY A 536 -8.53 -6.91 7.36
C GLY A 536 -7.21 -6.19 7.70
N ALA A 537 -6.24 -6.91 8.27
CA ALA A 537 -4.87 -6.47 8.46
C ALA A 537 -3.92 -7.57 7.98
N ALA A 538 -2.72 -7.18 7.55
CA ALA A 538 -1.64 -8.12 7.32
C ALA A 538 -1.41 -8.98 8.58
N ASN A 539 -1.07 -10.25 8.37
CA ASN A 539 -0.50 -11.11 9.38
C ASN A 539 0.77 -10.45 9.96
N GLY A 540 1.19 -10.84 11.16
CA GLY A 540 2.36 -10.25 11.83
C GLY A 540 3.73 -10.49 11.15
N ASP A 541 3.73 -11.09 9.95
CA ASP A 541 4.86 -11.34 9.06
C ASP A 541 4.76 -10.58 7.72
N GLY A 542 3.76 -9.71 7.53
CA GLY A 542 3.52 -8.94 6.30
C GLY A 542 2.65 -9.65 5.25
N THR A 543 2.27 -10.91 5.47
CA THR A 543 1.43 -11.67 4.52
C THR A 543 -0.06 -11.44 4.73
N TYR A 544 -0.90 -11.69 3.73
CA TYR A 544 -2.36 -11.60 3.81
C TYR A 544 -2.99 -13.00 3.81
N THR A 545 -4.01 -13.21 4.63
CA THR A 545 -4.83 -14.44 4.58
C THR A 545 -6.13 -14.19 3.82
N VAL A 546 -6.28 -14.85 2.68
CA VAL A 546 -7.53 -14.89 1.90
C VAL A 546 -8.32 -16.14 2.30
N ARG A 547 -9.51 -15.95 2.91
CA ARG A 547 -10.41 -17.05 3.25
C ARG A 547 -11.64 -17.02 2.36
N LEU A 548 -11.97 -18.17 1.79
CA LEU A 548 -13.15 -18.39 0.97
C LEU A 548 -14.03 -19.42 1.66
N LYS A 549 -15.21 -19.03 2.13
CA LYS A 549 -16.14 -19.90 2.86
C LYS A 549 -17.36 -20.21 1.99
N ASN A 550 -18.06 -21.28 2.33
CA ASN A 550 -19.30 -21.73 1.65
C ASN A 550 -19.06 -22.10 0.17
N LEU A 551 -17.91 -22.71 -0.13
CA LEU A 551 -17.63 -23.33 -1.43
C LEU A 551 -18.33 -24.70 -1.52
N PRO A 552 -18.85 -25.13 -2.68
CA PRO A 552 -19.35 -26.50 -2.84
C PRO A 552 -18.22 -27.54 -2.88
N GLU A 553 -18.18 -28.46 -1.92
CA GLU A 553 -17.18 -29.54 -1.90
C GLU A 553 -17.32 -30.47 -3.12
N PHE A 554 -18.54 -30.63 -3.66
CA PHE A 554 -18.85 -31.52 -4.77
C PHE A 554 -19.63 -30.84 -5.89
N ASN A 555 -19.35 -31.28 -7.12
CA ASN A 555 -20.17 -30.99 -8.29
C ASN A 555 -21.44 -31.87 -8.34
N ASP A 556 -22.32 -31.61 -9.29
CA ASP A 556 -23.58 -32.33 -9.52
C ASP A 556 -23.43 -33.84 -9.77
N ASP A 557 -22.27 -34.29 -10.26
CA ASP A 557 -21.94 -35.70 -10.49
C ASP A 557 -21.36 -36.39 -9.24
N LYS A 558 -21.34 -35.70 -8.09
CA LYS A 558 -20.69 -36.11 -6.84
C LYS A 558 -19.18 -36.33 -6.98
N VAL A 559 -18.52 -35.45 -7.72
CA VAL A 559 -17.05 -35.38 -7.83
C VAL A 559 -16.54 -34.17 -7.05
N GLU A 560 -15.54 -34.41 -6.22
CA GLU A 560 -14.86 -33.40 -5.38
C GLU A 560 -14.29 -32.25 -6.24
N ILE A 561 -14.45 -31.02 -5.76
CA ILE A 561 -13.95 -29.80 -6.40
C ILE A 561 -12.66 -29.37 -5.69
N VAL A 562 -11.51 -29.48 -6.35
CA VAL A 562 -10.23 -29.01 -5.81
C VAL A 562 -10.05 -27.53 -6.12
N TYR A 563 -10.05 -26.68 -5.09
CA TYR A 563 -9.92 -25.23 -5.21
C TYR A 563 -8.49 -24.74 -5.27
N TYR A 564 -8.24 -23.73 -6.11
CA TYR A 564 -6.97 -23.04 -6.20
C TYR A 564 -7.11 -21.58 -6.67
N LEU A 565 -6.17 -20.72 -6.26
CA LEU A 565 -6.02 -19.37 -6.80
C LEU A 565 -4.99 -19.34 -7.93
N GLN A 566 -5.28 -18.58 -8.98
CA GLN A 566 -4.35 -18.35 -10.09
C GLN A 566 -4.47 -16.91 -10.60
N ALA A 567 -3.34 -16.23 -10.73
CA ALA A 567 -3.24 -14.94 -11.40
C ALA A 567 -3.54 -15.05 -12.90
N THR A 568 -4.12 -14.02 -13.50
CA THR A 568 -4.57 -14.03 -14.91
C THR A 568 -3.42 -13.95 -15.94
N GLY A 569 -2.20 -13.63 -15.50
CA GLY A 569 -1.00 -13.61 -16.34
C GLY A 569 0.32 -13.50 -15.55
N ASP A 570 1.44 -13.50 -16.26
CA ASP A 570 2.80 -13.41 -15.68
C ASP A 570 3.20 -11.99 -15.23
N LYS A 571 2.37 -10.99 -15.55
CA LYS A 571 2.48 -9.59 -15.13
C LYS A 571 1.14 -9.11 -14.62
N LEU A 572 1.10 -8.54 -13.42
CA LEU A 572 -0.08 -7.94 -12.81
C LEU A 572 0.18 -6.46 -12.50
N ILE A 573 -0.85 -5.62 -12.61
CA ILE A 573 -0.77 -4.17 -12.32
C ILE A 573 0.47 -3.51 -12.96
N GLU A 574 0.59 -3.61 -14.29
CA GLU A 574 1.71 -2.99 -15.03
C GLU A 574 1.54 -1.46 -15.09
N ASP A 575 2.47 -0.75 -14.45
CA ASP A 575 2.60 0.70 -14.53
C ASP A 575 3.14 1.09 -15.91
N LYS A 576 2.40 1.95 -16.61
CA LYS A 576 2.68 2.33 -18.00
C LYS A 576 3.78 3.38 -18.13
N ASP A 577 4.09 4.11 -17.07
CA ASP A 577 4.99 5.25 -17.11
C ASP A 577 6.44 4.84 -16.76
N ASN A 578 6.62 3.80 -15.93
CA ASN A 578 7.94 3.24 -15.58
C ASN A 578 8.15 1.77 -16.00
N GLY A 579 7.10 1.04 -16.38
CA GLY A 579 7.20 -0.37 -16.80
C GLY A 579 7.35 -1.39 -15.67
N ASP A 580 7.15 -0.97 -14.41
CA ASP A 580 7.11 -1.87 -13.25
C ASP A 580 5.82 -2.71 -13.26
N TYR A 581 5.90 -3.93 -12.74
CA TYR A 581 4.77 -4.86 -12.68
C TYR A 581 4.97 -5.89 -11.57
N TYR A 582 3.91 -6.56 -11.13
CA TYR A 582 3.99 -7.66 -10.18
C TYR A 582 4.05 -8.99 -10.90
N LYS A 583 5.01 -9.83 -10.52
CA LYS A 583 5.16 -11.18 -11.04
C LYS A 583 4.63 -12.20 -10.01
N PRO A 584 3.60 -12.99 -10.36
CA PRO A 584 3.11 -14.04 -9.48
C PRO A 584 4.05 -15.26 -9.49
N SER A 585 4.15 -15.92 -8.34
CA SER A 585 4.74 -17.24 -8.17
C SER A 585 4.04 -18.00 -7.05
N TYR A 586 4.21 -19.32 -7.02
CA TYR A 586 3.37 -20.20 -6.20
C TYR A 586 4.23 -21.13 -5.34
N ASP A 587 4.06 -21.06 -4.02
CA ASP A 587 4.71 -21.97 -3.07
C ASP A 587 3.65 -22.76 -2.29
N ASN A 588 3.50 -24.03 -2.66
CA ASN A 588 2.53 -24.93 -2.05
C ASN A 588 3.12 -25.84 -0.95
N LYS A 589 4.36 -25.63 -0.46
CA LYS A 589 5.01 -26.53 0.53
C LYS A 589 4.16 -26.83 1.77
N ASN A 590 3.29 -25.90 2.16
CA ASN A 590 2.38 -26.04 3.30
C ASN A 590 1.04 -26.72 2.96
N SER A 591 0.74 -26.93 1.68
CA SER A 591 -0.46 -27.62 1.20
C SER A 591 -0.31 -29.15 1.26
N THR A 592 -1.27 -29.82 1.89
CA THR A 592 -1.23 -31.25 2.24
C THR A 592 -0.93 -32.17 1.05
N ASN A 593 -1.55 -31.91 -0.12
CA ASN A 593 -1.46 -32.78 -1.30
C ASN A 593 -0.75 -32.15 -2.50
N PHE A 594 -0.42 -30.85 -2.43
CA PHE A 594 0.02 -30.07 -3.59
C PHE A 594 1.43 -29.47 -3.45
N GLY A 595 2.22 -29.93 -2.47
CA GLY A 595 3.56 -29.40 -2.14
C GLY A 595 4.61 -29.31 -3.26
N SER A 596 4.40 -29.97 -4.42
CA SER A 596 5.27 -29.86 -5.61
C SER A 596 4.66 -29.04 -6.76
N ASN A 597 3.48 -28.44 -6.56
CA ASN A 597 2.83 -27.58 -7.55
C ASN A 597 3.42 -26.16 -7.47
N ILE A 598 3.73 -25.59 -8.64
CA ILE A 598 4.35 -24.26 -8.80
C ILE A 598 3.63 -23.40 -9.85
N THR A 599 2.42 -23.79 -10.27
CA THR A 599 1.66 -23.13 -11.34
C THR A 599 0.34 -22.53 -10.86
N GLU A 600 -0.13 -22.92 -9.67
CA GLU A 600 -1.36 -22.44 -9.06
C GLU A 600 -1.26 -22.57 -7.52
N CYS A 601 -1.97 -21.73 -6.76
CA CYS A 601 -1.95 -21.74 -5.29
C CYS A 601 -3.09 -22.62 -4.77
N HIS A 602 -2.78 -23.76 -4.18
CA HIS A 602 -3.75 -24.68 -3.58
C HIS A 602 -4.03 -24.31 -2.11
N ASP A 603 -5.06 -24.90 -1.52
CA ASP A 603 -5.42 -24.68 -0.12
C ASP A 603 -4.21 -24.88 0.83
N GLY A 604 -4.02 -23.93 1.75
CA GLY A 604 -2.85 -23.83 2.63
C GLY A 604 -1.55 -23.34 1.98
N GLY A 605 -1.53 -23.06 0.67
CA GLY A 605 -0.38 -22.54 -0.07
C GLY A 605 -0.24 -21.02 -0.05
N SER A 606 0.85 -20.53 -0.64
CA SER A 606 1.19 -19.12 -0.79
C SER A 606 1.26 -18.68 -2.26
N LEU A 607 0.53 -17.63 -2.61
CA LEU A 607 0.71 -16.84 -3.83
C LEU A 607 1.63 -15.66 -3.51
N ILE A 608 2.82 -15.63 -4.10
CA ILE A 608 3.84 -14.60 -3.88
C ILE A 608 3.83 -13.65 -5.08
N LEU A 609 3.65 -12.35 -4.82
CA LEU A 609 3.58 -11.28 -5.81
C LEU A 609 4.80 -10.38 -5.66
N THR A 610 5.85 -10.59 -6.47
CA THR A 610 7.08 -9.80 -6.40
C THR A 610 7.06 -8.64 -7.39
N ILE A 611 7.34 -7.41 -6.94
CA ILE A 611 7.52 -6.27 -7.84
C ILE A 611 8.76 -6.49 -8.71
N MET A 612 8.60 -6.27 -10.00
CA MET A 612 9.62 -6.40 -11.02
C MET A 612 9.67 -5.10 -11.81
N GLY A 613 10.88 -4.68 -12.17
CA GLY A 613 11.09 -3.43 -12.89
C GLY A 613 12.47 -3.41 -13.53
N LYS A 614 12.66 -2.50 -14.48
CA LYS A 614 13.95 -2.26 -15.12
C LYS A 614 14.42 -0.84 -14.87
N THR A 615 15.73 -0.69 -14.76
CA THR A 615 16.40 0.60 -14.60
C THR A 615 17.68 0.59 -15.40
N ASP A 616 18.16 1.79 -15.74
CA ASP A 616 19.44 1.97 -16.39
C ASP A 616 20.42 2.57 -15.36
N TYR A 617 21.69 2.68 -15.74
CA TYR A 617 22.74 3.30 -14.94
C TYR A 617 23.63 4.14 -15.85
N SER A 618 23.84 5.41 -15.49
CA SER A 618 24.80 6.31 -16.12
C SER A 618 25.95 6.68 -15.19
N ALA A 619 27.12 6.94 -15.77
CA ALA A 619 28.23 7.62 -15.13
C ALA A 619 29.06 8.37 -16.19
N THR A 620 29.85 9.35 -15.78
CA THR A 620 30.79 10.04 -16.67
C THR A 620 32.22 9.80 -16.23
N LYS A 621 33.04 9.27 -17.14
CA LYS A 621 34.48 9.13 -16.94
C LYS A 621 35.22 10.31 -17.55
N VAL A 622 36.10 10.93 -16.76
CA VAL A 622 36.94 12.05 -17.18
C VAL A 622 38.43 11.69 -17.07
N TRP A 623 39.24 12.12 -18.03
CA TRP A 623 40.70 12.11 -18.00
C TRP A 623 41.20 13.55 -17.94
N LEU A 624 41.75 13.93 -16.78
CA LEU A 624 42.41 15.21 -16.56
C LEU A 624 43.89 15.05 -16.94
N ASP A 625 44.14 15.11 -18.24
CA ASP A 625 45.47 15.18 -18.86
C ASP A 625 45.39 15.81 -20.27
N ASP A 626 46.55 16.20 -20.81
CA ASP A 626 46.70 16.81 -22.15
C ASP A 626 46.86 15.78 -23.30
N GLY A 627 46.68 14.49 -23.02
CA GLY A 627 46.88 13.38 -23.96
C GLY A 627 48.34 13.11 -24.33
N SER A 628 49.33 13.76 -23.69
CA SER A 628 50.76 13.56 -24.01
C SER A 628 51.35 12.26 -23.43
N VAL A 629 50.65 11.63 -22.49
CA VAL A 629 51.03 10.37 -21.84
C VAL A 629 49.99 9.29 -22.19
N GLU A 630 50.46 8.06 -22.43
CA GLU A 630 49.56 6.94 -22.72
C GLU A 630 48.70 6.59 -21.49
N ARG A 631 47.38 6.69 -21.61
CA ARG A 631 46.45 6.40 -20.52
C ARG A 631 46.44 4.90 -20.14
N PRO A 632 46.32 4.56 -18.84
CA PRO A 632 46.09 3.18 -18.41
C PRO A 632 44.77 2.62 -18.97
N ASP A 633 44.64 1.30 -18.96
CA ASP A 633 43.35 0.65 -19.20
C ASP A 633 42.45 0.88 -17.98
N SER A 634 41.22 1.33 -18.22
CA SER A 634 40.22 1.61 -17.19
C SER A 634 38.98 0.74 -17.40
N THR A 635 38.47 0.17 -16.31
CA THR A 635 37.27 -0.68 -16.30
C THR A 635 36.40 -0.32 -15.11
N LEU A 636 35.17 0.08 -15.37
CA LEU A 636 34.14 0.34 -14.36
C LEU A 636 33.37 -0.96 -14.13
N TYR A 637 33.54 -1.60 -12.98
CA TYR A 637 32.77 -2.80 -12.62
C TYR A 637 31.46 -2.38 -11.95
N LEU A 638 30.34 -3.00 -12.33
CA LEU A 638 29.02 -2.75 -11.72
C LEU A 638 28.86 -3.51 -10.41
N TRP A 639 28.34 -2.82 -9.41
CA TRP A 639 27.97 -3.33 -8.09
C TRP A 639 26.56 -2.86 -7.74
N ARG A 640 25.86 -3.60 -6.88
CA ARG A 640 24.56 -3.19 -6.33
C ARG A 640 24.39 -3.61 -4.88
N TYR A 641 23.58 -2.87 -4.14
CA TYR A 641 23.07 -3.27 -2.81
C TYR A 641 21.57 -2.99 -2.72
N THR A 642 20.89 -3.71 -1.83
CA THR A 642 19.46 -3.54 -1.55
C THR A 642 19.24 -2.37 -0.59
N ILE A 643 18.22 -1.55 -0.83
CA ILE A 643 17.75 -0.51 0.11
C ILE A 643 16.62 -1.09 0.98
N GLU A 644 16.98 -1.61 2.15
CA GLU A 644 16.02 -2.15 3.13
C GLU A 644 15.58 -1.11 4.17
N GLY A 645 16.28 0.03 4.28
CA GLY A 645 15.93 1.12 5.19
C GLY A 645 17.12 2.01 5.57
N VAL A 646 17.02 2.64 6.75
CA VAL A 646 18.08 3.52 7.28
C VAL A 646 19.30 2.70 7.68
N GLY A 647 20.35 2.77 6.86
CA GLY A 647 21.65 2.14 7.11
C GLY A 647 22.25 1.39 5.91
N SER A 648 21.41 1.00 4.94
CA SER A 648 21.86 0.31 3.72
C SER A 648 22.92 1.11 2.97
N SER A 649 24.07 0.50 2.65
CA SER A 649 25.22 1.24 2.10
C SER A 649 26.11 0.43 1.16
N TYR A 650 27.02 1.11 0.46
CA TYR A 650 28.03 0.48 -0.42
C TYR A 650 28.86 -0.63 0.23
N LYS A 651 28.92 -0.69 1.57
CA LYS A 651 29.64 -1.72 2.33
C LYS A 651 28.99 -3.10 2.23
N GLU A 652 27.71 -3.14 1.83
CA GLU A 652 26.93 -4.36 1.57
C GLU A 652 26.86 -4.69 0.07
N ALA A 653 27.47 -3.88 -0.79
CA ALA A 653 27.38 -4.05 -2.23
C ALA A 653 28.03 -5.34 -2.71
N ALA A 654 27.32 -6.06 -3.58
CA ALA A 654 27.79 -7.23 -4.29
C ALA A 654 28.07 -6.88 -5.75
N GLN A 655 29.08 -7.52 -6.34
CA GLN A 655 29.43 -7.35 -7.75
C GLN A 655 28.34 -7.98 -8.62
N VAL A 656 27.85 -7.24 -9.62
CA VAL A 656 26.79 -7.71 -10.52
C VAL A 656 27.40 -8.60 -11.60
N THR A 657 26.74 -9.73 -11.87
CA THR A 657 27.17 -10.71 -12.88
C THR A 657 26.09 -10.96 -13.93
N ASP A 658 26.52 -11.36 -15.11
CA ASP A 658 25.64 -11.87 -16.17
C ASP A 658 25.17 -13.31 -15.89
N ALA A 659 24.31 -13.85 -16.76
CA ALA A 659 23.80 -15.22 -16.64
C ALA A 659 24.87 -16.33 -16.79
N ALA A 660 26.11 -15.97 -17.16
CA ALA A 660 27.26 -16.86 -17.24
C ALA A 660 28.27 -16.62 -16.09
N ASN A 661 27.88 -15.87 -15.05
CA ASN A 661 28.69 -15.46 -13.90
C ASN A 661 29.91 -14.57 -14.26
N ASN A 662 29.91 -13.87 -15.40
CA ASN A 662 30.92 -12.85 -15.69
C ASN A 662 30.53 -11.52 -15.05
N ASN A 663 31.50 -10.78 -14.51
CA ASN A 663 31.26 -9.47 -13.92
C ASN A 663 30.80 -8.45 -14.98
N ILE A 664 29.65 -7.82 -14.77
CA ILE A 664 29.17 -6.73 -15.63
C ILE A 664 30.13 -5.54 -15.45
N SER A 665 30.62 -5.01 -16.56
CA SER A 665 31.58 -3.91 -16.55
C SER A 665 31.59 -3.11 -17.85
N ILE A 666 32.06 -1.86 -17.76
CA ILE A 666 32.23 -0.93 -18.87
C ILE A 666 33.74 -0.75 -19.09
N SER A 667 34.23 -1.10 -20.27
CA SER A 667 35.61 -0.82 -20.68
C SER A 667 35.72 0.61 -21.20
N VAL A 668 36.52 1.44 -20.54
CA VAL A 668 36.65 2.86 -20.88
C VAL A 668 37.63 3.06 -22.04
N GLY A 669 37.19 3.77 -23.08
CA GLY A 669 38.05 4.18 -24.19
C GLY A 669 39.13 5.19 -23.78
N LYS A 670 40.35 5.02 -24.30
CA LYS A 670 41.49 5.92 -23.99
C LYS A 670 41.52 7.22 -24.79
N ALA A 671 40.85 7.28 -25.94
CA ALA A 671 41.02 8.36 -26.91
C ALA A 671 40.37 9.69 -26.46
N SER A 672 39.14 9.63 -25.94
CA SER A 672 38.39 10.80 -25.49
C SER A 672 38.73 11.16 -24.05
N ASN A 673 38.80 12.45 -23.74
CA ASN A 673 38.96 12.92 -22.36
C ASN A 673 37.69 12.72 -21.53
N ILE A 674 36.52 12.84 -22.15
CA ILE A 674 35.22 12.62 -21.53
C ILE A 674 34.59 11.40 -22.20
N VAL A 675 34.14 10.44 -21.40
CA VAL A 675 33.54 9.18 -21.88
C VAL A 675 32.24 8.94 -21.07
N PRO A 676 31.05 9.12 -21.69
CA PRO A 676 29.81 8.70 -21.07
C PRO A 676 29.79 7.17 -20.98
N CYS A 677 29.39 6.66 -19.81
CA CYS A 677 29.36 5.25 -19.49
C CYS A 677 27.92 4.89 -19.14
N LYS A 678 27.33 3.92 -19.85
CA LYS A 678 25.94 3.49 -19.63
C LYS A 678 25.81 1.98 -19.57
N LEU A 679 24.87 1.51 -18.76
CA LEU A 679 24.39 0.13 -18.71
C LEU A 679 22.86 0.19 -18.63
N GLU A 680 22.19 -0.61 -19.46
CA GLU A 680 20.73 -0.54 -19.62
C GLU A 680 20.08 -1.87 -19.22
N ASN A 681 18.77 -1.85 -18.94
CA ASN A 681 17.95 -3.03 -18.62
C ASN A 681 18.40 -3.81 -17.36
N LEU A 682 18.96 -3.13 -16.37
CA LEU A 682 19.31 -3.69 -15.06
C LEU A 682 18.05 -3.96 -14.23
N ASP A 683 18.08 -4.96 -13.35
CA ASP A 683 16.94 -5.24 -12.47
C ASP A 683 16.78 -4.10 -11.46
N LYS A 684 15.59 -3.49 -11.38
CA LYS A 684 15.33 -2.36 -10.47
C LYS A 684 15.11 -2.81 -9.02
N TYR A 685 14.61 -4.02 -8.83
CA TYR A 685 14.26 -4.61 -7.54
C TYR A 685 14.97 -5.94 -7.31
N ASP A 686 15.14 -6.29 -6.05
CA ASP A 686 15.67 -7.58 -5.62
C ASP A 686 14.56 -8.66 -5.49
N PRO A 687 14.89 -9.93 -5.21
CA PRO A 687 13.90 -11.01 -5.11
C PRO A 687 12.84 -10.83 -4.00
N GLU A 688 13.09 -9.94 -3.04
CA GLU A 688 12.19 -9.59 -1.95
C GLU A 688 11.44 -8.27 -2.21
N GLY A 689 11.64 -7.67 -3.39
CA GLY A 689 10.93 -6.49 -3.88
C GLY A 689 11.54 -5.15 -3.46
N TYR A 690 12.67 -5.15 -2.76
CA TYR A 690 13.34 -3.92 -2.35
C TYR A 690 14.14 -3.31 -3.50
N LEU A 691 14.26 -1.98 -3.54
CA LEU A 691 14.96 -1.28 -4.61
C LEU A 691 16.48 -1.56 -4.56
N TYR A 692 17.08 -1.87 -5.70
CA TYR A 692 18.54 -1.87 -5.84
C TYR A 692 19.09 -0.45 -6.01
N ARG A 693 20.19 -0.15 -5.32
CA ARG A 693 21.07 0.97 -5.65
C ARG A 693 22.29 0.46 -6.41
N TYR A 694 22.43 0.89 -7.65
CA TYR A 694 23.59 0.61 -8.49
C TYR A 694 24.72 1.63 -8.28
N LEU A 695 25.95 1.14 -8.41
CA LEU A 695 27.18 1.93 -8.42
C LEU A 695 28.25 1.22 -9.25
N THR A 696 29.24 1.95 -9.73
CA THR A 696 30.47 1.34 -10.26
C THR A 696 31.70 1.63 -9.40
N LEU A 697 32.68 0.73 -9.51
CA LEU A 697 34.03 0.91 -8.99
C LEU A 697 35.02 0.82 -10.15
N GLU A 698 35.81 1.87 -10.36
CA GLU A 698 36.84 1.89 -11.41
C GLU A 698 38.12 1.17 -10.97
N SER A 699 38.60 0.27 -11.82
CA SER A 699 39.92 -0.35 -11.74
C SER A 699 40.83 0.16 -12.85
N LEU A 700 42.06 0.56 -12.50
CA LEU A 700 43.10 0.97 -13.45
C LEU A 700 44.18 -0.10 -13.58
N SER A 701 44.61 -0.38 -14.82
CA SER A 701 45.67 -1.35 -15.10
C SER A 701 46.59 -0.91 -16.24
N GLY A 702 47.70 -1.63 -16.43
CA GLY A 702 48.75 -1.27 -17.37
C GLY A 702 49.83 -0.35 -16.78
N THR A 703 50.84 -0.02 -17.60
CA THR A 703 52.10 0.59 -17.18
C THR A 703 51.95 1.92 -16.41
N ASN A 704 51.00 2.76 -16.83
CA ASN A 704 50.82 4.11 -16.31
C ASN A 704 49.70 4.21 -15.25
N ALA A 705 49.12 3.09 -14.78
CA ALA A 705 48.04 3.14 -13.78
C ALA A 705 48.48 3.84 -12.48
N GLY A 706 49.69 3.58 -12.02
CA GLY A 706 50.22 4.14 -10.77
C GLY A 706 50.67 5.61 -10.81
N ILE A 707 50.47 6.33 -11.93
CA ILE A 707 50.69 7.78 -12.02
C ILE A 707 49.40 8.58 -12.11
N TYR A 708 48.22 7.94 -12.09
CA TYR A 708 46.93 8.63 -11.99
C TYR A 708 46.34 8.48 -10.59
N GLU A 709 45.69 9.53 -10.10
CA GLU A 709 44.81 9.45 -8.93
C GLU A 709 43.35 9.56 -9.36
N GLN A 710 42.47 8.89 -8.60
CA GLN A 710 41.03 8.88 -8.81
C GLN A 710 40.38 9.99 -7.98
N VAL A 711 39.61 10.85 -8.65
CA VAL A 711 38.98 12.05 -8.07
C VAL A 711 37.51 12.06 -8.46
N HIS A 712 36.61 12.05 -7.49
CA HIS A 712 35.18 12.18 -7.76
C HIS A 712 34.82 13.65 -7.93
N LEU A 713 34.09 13.98 -8.98
CA LEU A 713 33.69 15.36 -9.28
C LEU A 713 32.19 15.55 -9.00
N GLN A 714 31.84 16.70 -8.45
CA GLN A 714 30.46 17.20 -8.44
C GLN A 714 30.09 17.78 -9.81
N SER A 715 31.03 18.45 -10.48
CA SER A 715 30.85 18.99 -11.83
C SER A 715 32.20 19.26 -12.51
N TYR A 716 32.15 19.48 -13.83
CA TYR A 716 33.27 19.99 -14.61
C TYR A 716 32.74 20.97 -15.68
N THR A 717 33.59 21.87 -16.15
CA THR A 717 33.29 22.75 -17.29
C THR A 717 34.11 22.32 -18.49
N GLU A 718 33.47 22.18 -19.65
CA GLU A 718 34.11 21.85 -20.93
C GLU A 718 34.26 23.11 -21.79
N TYR A 719 35.34 23.22 -22.56
CA TYR A 719 35.59 24.34 -23.46
C TYR A 719 34.63 24.26 -24.68
N PRO A 720 33.70 25.21 -24.87
CA PRO A 720 32.59 25.05 -25.83
C PRO A 720 33.03 24.84 -27.29
N GLU A 721 34.15 25.45 -27.70
CA GLU A 721 34.66 25.36 -29.08
C GLU A 721 35.65 24.18 -29.30
N LYS A 722 35.93 23.37 -28.28
CA LYS A 722 36.92 22.27 -28.34
C LYS A 722 36.55 21.13 -27.39
N SER A 723 35.62 20.30 -27.85
CA SER A 723 35.12 19.18 -27.06
C SER A 723 36.22 18.26 -26.52
N GLY A 724 35.99 17.71 -25.33
CA GLY A 724 36.93 16.96 -24.51
C GLY A 724 37.92 17.82 -23.71
N THR A 725 37.92 19.14 -23.85
CA THR A 725 38.85 19.99 -23.09
C THR A 725 38.19 20.49 -21.81
N VAL A 726 38.51 19.89 -20.67
CA VAL A 726 38.06 20.39 -19.36
C VAL A 726 38.82 21.67 -18.99
N THR A 727 38.11 22.69 -18.54
CA THR A 727 38.68 24.01 -18.17
C THR A 727 38.52 24.35 -16.70
N ASP A 728 37.61 23.68 -16.00
CA ASP A 728 37.36 23.85 -14.57
C ASP A 728 36.74 22.57 -13.99
N ILE A 729 36.95 22.33 -12.70
CA ILE A 729 36.43 21.16 -11.97
C ILE A 729 35.97 21.55 -10.56
N VAL A 730 34.91 20.90 -10.09
CA VAL A 730 34.52 20.93 -8.68
C VAL A 730 34.63 19.50 -8.16
N GLU A 731 35.60 19.25 -7.28
CA GLU A 731 35.72 17.98 -6.57
C GLU A 731 34.53 17.79 -5.61
N GLN A 732 34.00 16.58 -5.52
CA GLN A 732 32.90 16.26 -4.62
C GLN A 732 33.41 16.20 -3.17
N ASP A 733 32.78 16.93 -2.25
CA ASP A 733 33.05 16.74 -0.82
C ASP A 733 32.59 15.33 -0.39
N ARG A 734 33.51 14.57 0.21
CA ARG A 734 33.30 13.23 0.76
C ARG A 734 33.83 13.11 2.20
N ASN A 735 33.86 14.21 2.96
CA ASN A 735 34.28 14.23 4.35
C ASN A 735 33.45 13.30 5.26
N ASP A 736 32.19 13.02 4.91
CA ASP A 736 31.27 12.19 5.70
C ASP A 736 31.57 10.67 5.59
N ASP A 737 32.04 10.19 4.44
CA ASP A 737 32.60 8.85 4.29
C ASP A 737 33.77 8.84 3.28
N PRO A 738 35.00 9.20 3.71
CA PRO A 738 36.18 9.24 2.86
C PRO A 738 36.67 7.85 2.43
N GLY A 739 36.01 6.78 2.89
CA GLY A 739 36.23 5.41 2.40
C GLY A 739 35.45 5.10 1.13
N ASP A 740 34.39 5.86 0.81
CA ASP A 740 33.51 5.54 -0.31
C ASP A 740 34.15 5.92 -1.66
N ARG A 741 34.41 4.89 -2.47
CA ARG A 741 34.90 5.01 -3.86
C ARG A 741 33.82 4.76 -4.90
N SER A 742 32.58 4.64 -4.46
CA SER A 742 31.43 4.38 -5.31
C SER A 742 31.18 5.55 -6.25
N ILE A 743 30.88 5.18 -7.49
CA ILE A 743 30.40 6.05 -8.54
C ILE A 743 28.93 5.69 -8.70
N TYR A 744 28.06 6.40 -8.00
CA TYR A 744 26.61 6.20 -8.11
C TYR A 744 26.10 6.65 -9.48
N ASP A 745 24.81 6.45 -9.70
CA ASP A 745 24.11 6.90 -10.90
C ASP A 745 24.31 8.42 -11.14
N ASP A 746 24.51 8.78 -12.40
CA ASP A 746 24.98 10.09 -12.90
C ASP A 746 26.31 10.61 -12.29
N GLY A 747 27.04 9.78 -11.55
CA GLY A 747 28.29 10.12 -10.91
C GLY A 747 29.45 10.38 -11.89
N ILE A 748 30.34 11.31 -11.52
CA ILE A 748 31.51 11.70 -12.33
C ILE A 748 32.80 11.26 -11.65
N ILE A 749 33.63 10.49 -12.37
CA ILE A 749 34.94 10.02 -11.90
C ILE A 749 36.06 10.49 -12.83
N ALA A 750 36.93 11.36 -12.32
CA ALA A 750 38.12 11.84 -13.01
C ALA A 750 39.36 11.02 -12.65
N ASN A 751 40.21 10.75 -13.64
CA ASN A 751 41.61 10.36 -13.43
C ASN A 751 42.51 11.57 -13.66
N ARG A 752 43.17 12.03 -12.60
CA ARG A 752 44.14 13.14 -12.66
C ARG A 752 45.55 12.61 -12.77
N ILE A 753 46.29 13.06 -13.79
CA ILE A 753 47.70 12.68 -13.93
C ILE A 753 48.53 13.37 -12.83
N THR A 754 49.31 12.58 -12.11
CA THR A 754 50.17 13.01 -11.02
C THR A 754 51.64 12.89 -11.42
N GLY A 755 52.49 13.69 -10.79
CA GLY A 755 53.93 13.65 -11.02
C GLY A 755 54.65 14.68 -10.18
N GLN A 756 55.95 14.47 -9.99
CA GLN A 756 56.83 15.37 -9.25
C GLN A 756 58.03 15.72 -10.12
N THR A 757 58.30 17.02 -10.24
CA THR A 757 59.47 17.57 -10.93
C THR A 757 60.37 18.30 -9.94
N THR A 758 61.67 18.35 -10.23
CA THR A 758 62.67 18.99 -9.35
C THR A 758 63.11 20.32 -9.95
N VAL A 759 62.78 21.43 -9.28
CA VAL A 759 63.15 22.78 -9.72
C VAL A 759 64.38 23.25 -8.94
N ALA A 760 65.52 23.32 -9.62
CA ALA A 760 66.76 23.80 -9.03
C ALA A 760 66.84 25.33 -9.02
N TRP A 761 67.44 25.88 -7.96
CA TRP A 761 67.83 27.29 -7.86
C TRP A 761 69.34 27.43 -7.71
N LYS A 762 69.88 28.56 -8.16
CA LYS A 762 71.30 28.90 -8.02
C LYS A 762 71.51 30.39 -7.90
N LYS A 763 71.86 30.87 -6.70
CA LYS A 763 72.21 32.28 -6.45
C LYS A 763 73.72 32.46 -6.58
N ILE A 764 74.13 33.41 -7.42
CA ILE A 764 75.53 33.79 -7.65
C ILE A 764 75.71 35.26 -7.28
N TRP A 765 76.47 35.54 -6.24
CA TRP A 765 76.88 36.90 -5.90
C TRP A 765 78.16 37.29 -6.65
N LYS A 766 78.09 38.42 -7.34
CA LYS A 766 79.22 39.02 -8.08
C LYS A 766 79.59 40.38 -7.48
N ALA A 767 79.93 40.39 -6.19
CA ALA A 767 80.71 41.50 -5.64
C ALA A 767 82.11 41.46 -6.26
N ALA A 768 82.65 42.62 -6.68
CA ALA A 768 83.97 42.68 -7.30
C ALA A 768 85.06 42.96 -6.26
N HIS A 769 85.18 44.22 -5.82
CA HIS A 769 86.26 44.68 -4.94
C HIS A 769 85.90 44.64 -3.44
N TYR A 770 84.71 44.12 -3.11
CA TYR A 770 84.03 44.20 -1.82
C TYR A 770 83.43 42.83 -1.42
N GLN A 771 84.12 41.73 -1.77
CA GLN A 771 83.66 40.37 -1.44
C GLN A 771 83.75 40.09 0.06
N ASP A 772 84.80 40.60 0.70
CA ASP A 772 85.07 40.45 2.13
C ASP A 772 84.13 41.29 3.02
N ASP A 773 83.43 42.27 2.44
CA ASP A 773 82.49 43.17 3.13
C ASP A 773 81.03 42.66 3.12
N LEU A 774 80.74 41.57 2.39
CA LEU A 774 79.41 40.95 2.40
C LEU A 774 79.18 40.25 3.75
N SER A 775 78.29 40.81 4.56
CA SER A 775 77.91 40.24 5.86
C SER A 775 76.43 40.45 6.17
N ASN A 776 75.82 39.48 6.84
CA ASN A 776 74.40 39.50 7.26
C ASN A 776 73.39 39.78 6.13
N ILE A 777 73.62 39.23 4.94
CA ILE A 777 72.69 39.30 3.80
C ILE A 777 71.81 38.04 3.77
N GLU A 778 70.49 38.23 3.77
CA GLU A 778 69.47 37.20 3.52
C GLU A 778 68.81 37.49 2.16
N VAL A 779 68.63 36.47 1.32
CA VAL A 779 67.86 36.53 0.08
C VAL A 779 66.72 35.53 0.18
N THR A 780 65.48 36.01 0.04
CA THR A 780 64.30 35.16 -0.08
C THR A 780 63.95 35.01 -1.57
N LEU A 781 64.08 33.80 -2.10
CA LEU A 781 63.51 33.42 -3.38
C LEU A 781 62.06 32.95 -3.19
N GLY A 782 61.15 33.40 -4.05
CA GLY A 782 59.82 32.82 -4.21
C GLY A 782 59.78 31.98 -5.48
N LEU A 783 59.12 30.83 -5.43
CA LEU A 783 58.86 30.01 -6.60
C LEU A 783 57.54 30.47 -7.25
N GLN A 784 57.58 30.70 -8.55
CA GLN A 784 56.41 30.97 -9.38
C GLN A 784 56.13 29.81 -10.32
N GLN A 785 54.86 29.64 -10.67
CA GLN A 785 54.39 28.63 -11.62
C GLN A 785 53.46 29.22 -12.69
N ARG A 786 53.30 28.47 -13.77
CA ARG A 786 52.26 28.67 -14.78
C ARG A 786 52.09 27.37 -15.57
N GLU A 787 50.98 27.26 -16.29
CA GLU A 787 50.79 26.16 -17.24
C GLU A 787 51.68 26.30 -18.47
N LYS A 788 52.12 25.15 -18.99
CA LYS A 788 53.06 25.06 -20.10
C LYS A 788 52.33 25.14 -21.43
N SER A 789 52.50 26.25 -22.15
CA SER A 789 51.94 26.35 -23.50
C SER A 789 52.64 25.40 -24.48
N THR A 790 51.83 24.72 -25.29
CA THR A 790 52.26 23.94 -26.45
C THR A 790 52.63 24.83 -27.66
N THR A 791 52.29 26.12 -27.62
CA THR A 791 52.68 27.11 -28.62
C THR A 791 53.77 28.04 -28.07
N ALA A 792 54.70 28.48 -28.93
CA ALA A 792 55.93 29.19 -28.53
C ALA A 792 55.71 30.63 -27.99
N ARG A 793 54.50 30.96 -27.53
CA ARG A 793 54.13 32.22 -26.91
C ARG A 793 53.05 31.97 -25.84
N ALA A 794 53.50 31.70 -24.62
CA ALA A 794 52.63 31.59 -23.45
C ALA A 794 52.43 32.98 -22.84
N ASP A 795 51.29 33.61 -23.11
CA ASP A 795 50.90 34.90 -22.51
C ASP A 795 50.21 34.73 -21.13
N ALA A 796 50.21 33.50 -20.57
CA ALA A 796 49.76 33.21 -19.21
C ALA A 796 50.70 33.87 -18.18
N ALA A 797 50.12 34.62 -17.24
CA ALA A 797 50.84 35.29 -16.17
C ALA A 797 51.44 34.28 -15.18
N TRP A 798 52.64 34.58 -14.68
CA TRP A 798 53.25 33.80 -13.60
C TRP A 798 52.51 34.04 -12.29
N THR A 799 52.12 32.95 -11.63
CA THR A 799 51.47 32.97 -10.31
C THR A 799 52.47 32.60 -9.23
N ASP A 800 52.35 33.21 -8.04
CA ASP A 800 53.18 32.86 -6.88
C ASP A 800 52.71 31.54 -6.27
N THR A 801 53.65 30.64 -5.98
CA THR A 801 53.40 29.48 -5.13
C THR A 801 53.68 29.83 -3.66
N THR A 802 53.26 28.96 -2.74
CA THR A 802 53.63 29.05 -1.31
C THR A 802 55.10 28.70 -1.04
N THR A 803 55.82 28.16 -2.02
CA THR A 803 57.20 27.69 -1.85
C THR A 803 58.20 28.84 -1.90
N THR A 804 58.98 29.00 -0.83
CA THR A 804 60.07 29.97 -0.73
C THR A 804 61.38 29.29 -0.33
N GLN A 805 62.51 29.94 -0.64
CA GLN A 805 63.85 29.50 -0.23
C GLN A 805 64.60 30.70 0.33
N LYS A 806 65.01 30.60 1.60
CA LYS A 806 65.87 31.57 2.24
C LYS A 806 67.33 31.16 2.08
N ILE A 807 68.15 32.10 1.65
CA ILE A 807 69.58 31.90 1.41
C ILE A 807 70.31 32.98 2.19
N ASP A 808 71.13 32.58 3.15
CA ASP A 808 71.92 33.46 4.02
C ASP A 808 73.42 33.12 3.93
N ASN A 809 74.22 33.64 4.85
CA ASN A 809 75.63 33.27 5.03
C ASN A 809 76.48 33.39 3.73
N PHE A 810 76.24 34.46 2.97
CA PHE A 810 77.11 34.87 1.86
C PHE A 810 78.40 35.47 2.44
N ILE A 811 79.50 34.74 2.29
CA ILE A 811 80.88 35.15 2.61
C ILE A 811 81.76 35.02 1.37
N ALA A 812 82.98 35.57 1.37
CA ALA A 812 83.90 35.54 0.23
C ALA A 812 84.15 34.12 -0.31
N GLU A 813 84.17 33.11 0.57
CA GLU A 813 84.32 31.70 0.23
C GLU A 813 83.02 31.00 -0.22
N ASN A 814 81.86 31.63 -0.03
CA ASN A 814 80.52 31.03 -0.27
C ASN A 814 79.58 31.97 -1.07
N LEU A 815 80.10 32.54 -2.16
CA LEU A 815 79.35 33.44 -3.07
C LEU A 815 78.44 32.72 -4.07
N ILE A 816 78.48 31.38 -4.12
CA ILE A 816 77.66 30.55 -5.00
C ILE A 816 76.94 29.52 -4.15
N GLN A 817 75.63 29.66 -4.05
CA GLN A 817 74.77 28.69 -3.36
C GLN A 817 73.72 28.16 -4.32
N GLY A 818 73.26 26.94 -4.08
CA GLY A 818 72.27 26.28 -4.91
C GLY A 818 71.58 25.15 -4.15
N GLY A 819 70.38 24.83 -4.61
CA GLY A 819 69.53 23.79 -4.04
C GLY A 819 68.40 23.46 -5.01
N SER A 820 67.43 22.68 -4.55
CA SER A 820 66.28 22.30 -5.36
C SER A 820 65.09 21.92 -4.49
N VAL A 821 63.89 22.09 -5.04
CA VAL A 821 62.63 21.65 -4.43
C VAL A 821 61.96 20.62 -5.34
N SER A 822 61.25 19.65 -4.76
CA SER A 822 60.29 18.82 -5.47
C SER A 822 58.94 19.53 -5.45
N VAL A 823 58.29 19.64 -6.61
CA VAL A 823 56.97 20.25 -6.79
C VAL A 823 56.17 19.45 -7.81
N SER A 824 54.85 19.64 -7.84
CA SER A 824 53.97 18.98 -8.80
C SER A 824 54.42 19.22 -10.24
N GLN A 825 54.34 18.19 -11.07
CA GLN A 825 54.64 18.31 -12.50
C GLN A 825 53.45 18.83 -13.32
N TYR A 826 52.23 18.72 -12.78
CA TYR A 826 50.97 19.01 -13.45
C TYR A 826 50.07 19.89 -12.57
N SER A 827 49.15 20.64 -13.20
CA SER A 827 48.08 21.39 -12.54
C SER A 827 46.93 20.47 -12.11
N GLU A 828 45.92 21.04 -11.45
CA GLU A 828 44.70 20.32 -11.02
C GLU A 828 43.88 19.77 -12.20
N LEU A 829 44.08 20.33 -13.41
CA LEU A 829 43.51 19.84 -14.67
C LEU A 829 44.44 18.85 -15.41
N GLY A 830 45.57 18.48 -14.82
CA GLY A 830 46.56 17.58 -15.44
C GLY A 830 47.44 18.23 -16.50
N ILE A 831 47.44 19.57 -16.61
CA ILE A 831 48.24 20.29 -17.62
C ILE A 831 49.68 20.44 -17.10
N PRO A 832 50.73 20.17 -17.89
CA PRO A 832 52.11 20.30 -17.44
C PRO A 832 52.46 21.71 -16.95
N LEU A 833 53.19 21.83 -15.84
CA LEU A 833 53.59 23.11 -15.26
C LEU A 833 55.03 23.51 -15.66
N GLU A 834 55.26 24.81 -15.82
CA GLU A 834 56.58 25.44 -15.83
C GLU A 834 56.80 26.26 -14.56
N TYR A 835 58.05 26.33 -14.12
CA TYR A 835 58.46 26.96 -12.86
C TYR A 835 59.61 27.95 -13.07
N GLN A 836 59.60 29.05 -12.33
CA GLN A 836 60.74 29.97 -12.23
C GLN A 836 60.96 30.44 -10.79
N TRP A 837 62.22 30.71 -10.43
CA TRP A 837 62.57 31.35 -9.17
C TRP A 837 62.70 32.85 -9.36
N VAL A 838 62.04 33.63 -8.51
CA VAL A 838 62.16 35.10 -8.47
C VAL A 838 62.67 35.56 -7.12
N GLU A 839 63.50 36.61 -7.10
CA GLU A 839 63.96 37.25 -5.86
C GLU A 839 62.81 38.10 -5.30
N LYS A 840 62.26 37.67 -4.16
CA LYS A 840 61.13 38.34 -3.48
C LYS A 840 61.58 39.41 -2.51
N GLU A 841 62.67 39.15 -1.80
CA GLU A 841 63.19 40.03 -0.76
C GLU A 841 64.69 39.87 -0.63
N ILE A 842 65.38 40.97 -0.39
CA ILE A 842 66.78 41.00 0.04
C ILE A 842 66.81 41.78 1.35
N LYS A 843 67.38 41.19 2.41
CA LYS A 843 67.66 41.89 3.66
C LYS A 843 69.15 42.01 3.89
N GLU A 844 69.55 43.10 4.54
CA GLU A 844 70.90 43.31 5.05
C GLU A 844 70.80 43.72 6.53
N ASN A 845 71.52 43.03 7.41
CA ASN A 845 71.43 43.23 8.87
C ASN A 845 69.99 43.14 9.42
N GLY A 846 69.12 42.34 8.77
CA GLY A 846 67.71 42.18 9.12
C GLY A 846 66.76 43.27 8.60
N VAL A 847 67.26 44.25 7.84
CA VAL A 847 66.45 45.32 7.23
C VAL A 847 66.27 45.05 5.74
N ALA A 848 65.05 45.14 5.22
CA ALA A 848 64.76 44.99 3.79
C ALA A 848 65.45 46.08 2.95
N VAL A 849 65.93 45.69 1.77
CA VAL A 849 66.62 46.56 0.81
C VAL A 849 65.68 46.87 -0.35
N ASP A 850 65.52 48.15 -0.68
CA ASP A 850 64.73 48.57 -1.84
C ASP A 850 65.34 48.05 -3.14
N ILE A 851 64.54 47.28 -3.90
CA ILE A 851 64.88 46.80 -5.23
C ILE A 851 64.20 47.71 -6.26
N GLY A 852 65.01 48.43 -7.04
CA GLY A 852 64.54 49.29 -8.12
C GLY A 852 63.89 48.50 -9.24
N THR A 853 63.08 49.17 -10.06
CA THR A 853 62.33 48.57 -11.17
C THR A 853 63.20 48.00 -12.31
N ASP A 854 64.51 48.29 -12.30
CA ASP A 854 65.53 47.67 -13.17
C ASP A 854 66.23 46.46 -12.52
N GLY A 855 65.71 45.96 -11.39
CA GLY A 855 66.27 44.85 -10.61
C GLY A 855 67.50 45.22 -9.79
N ARG A 856 67.89 46.50 -9.70
CA ARG A 856 69.08 46.92 -8.95
C ARG A 856 68.74 47.38 -7.54
N PHE A 857 69.64 47.09 -6.61
CA PHE A 857 69.51 47.46 -5.19
C PHE A 857 70.84 47.99 -4.66
N GLU A 858 70.78 48.80 -3.60
CA GLU A 858 71.95 49.36 -2.94
C GLU A 858 72.05 48.86 -1.49
N LEU A 859 73.09 48.05 -1.24
CA LEU A 859 73.51 47.63 0.10
C LEU A 859 74.14 48.80 0.88
N SER A 860 74.03 48.83 2.20
CA SER A 860 74.51 49.94 3.04
C SER A 860 76.02 50.21 2.90
N HIS A 861 76.81 49.16 2.65
CA HIS A 861 78.24 49.22 2.34
C HIS A 861 78.56 49.95 1.01
N ASN A 862 77.58 50.05 0.09
CA ASN A 862 77.67 50.79 -1.17
C ASN A 862 77.02 52.19 -1.12
N LYS A 863 76.29 52.54 -0.05
CA LYS A 863 75.77 53.90 0.11
C LYS A 863 76.94 54.87 0.26
N ALA A 864 77.11 55.75 -0.71
CA ALA A 864 78.07 56.83 -0.60
C ALA A 864 77.75 57.66 0.67
N PRO A 865 78.73 57.91 1.57
CA PRO A 865 78.53 58.88 2.64
C PRO A 865 78.08 60.21 2.02
N GLU A 866 77.12 60.90 2.62
CA GLU A 866 76.42 62.08 2.07
C GLU A 866 77.33 63.29 1.72
N ASN A 867 78.66 63.17 1.88
CA ASN A 867 79.65 64.22 1.67
C ASN A 867 80.90 63.78 0.86
N LEU A 868 80.75 62.84 -0.10
CA LEU A 868 81.82 62.52 -1.05
C LEU A 868 81.47 62.89 -2.51
N SER A 869 82.43 63.51 -3.20
CA SER A 869 82.23 64.10 -4.52
C SER A 869 82.13 63.05 -5.65
N LYS A 870 81.51 63.46 -6.76
CA LYS A 870 81.32 62.66 -7.98
C LYS A 870 82.64 62.17 -8.58
N ASN A 871 83.15 61.03 -8.11
CA ASN A 871 84.13 60.17 -8.81
C ASN A 871 84.36 58.77 -8.17
N GLY A 872 83.62 58.39 -7.12
CA GLY A 872 83.55 57.00 -6.66
C GLY A 872 82.70 56.16 -7.60
N LYS A 873 83.17 54.96 -7.99
CA LYS A 873 82.39 54.02 -8.82
C LYS A 873 81.23 53.46 -8.01
N THR A 874 79.99 53.89 -8.29
CA THR A 874 78.79 53.18 -7.83
C THR A 874 78.79 51.78 -8.44
N MET A 875 78.89 50.73 -7.62
CA MET A 875 78.69 49.36 -8.09
C MET A 875 77.20 49.08 -8.23
N SER A 876 76.67 49.20 -9.44
CA SER A 876 75.38 48.62 -9.79
C SER A 876 75.49 47.09 -9.78
N ILE A 877 75.05 46.46 -8.69
CA ILE A 877 74.81 45.02 -8.69
C ILE A 877 73.66 44.77 -9.66
N THR A 878 73.98 44.24 -10.83
CA THR A 878 72.98 43.94 -11.86
C THR A 878 72.41 42.57 -11.56
N HIS A 879 71.17 42.54 -11.06
CA HIS A 879 70.35 41.34 -11.06
C HIS A 879 70.27 40.81 -12.51
N ARG A 880 70.54 39.52 -12.66
CA ARG A 880 70.17 38.74 -13.85
C ARG A 880 69.51 37.47 -13.32
N PRO A 881 68.26 37.17 -13.72
CA PRO A 881 67.70 35.84 -13.51
C PRO A 881 68.54 34.79 -14.26
#